data_AF-B3P3I7-F1
#
_entry.id   AF-B3P3I7-F1
#
_cell.length_a   1.000
_cell.length_b   1.000
_cell.length_c   1.000
_cell.angle_alpha   90.00
_cell.angle_beta   90.00
_cell.angle_gamma   90.00
#
_symmetry.space_group_name_H-M   'P 1'
#
loop_
_entity.id
_entity.type
_entity.pdbx_description
1 polymer ?
#
loop_
_entity_poly.entity_id
_entity_poly.type
_entity_poly.pdbx_seq_one_letter_code
_entity_poly.pdbx_strand_id
1 'polypeptide(L)'
;MHRIPLHMVSEPCPEASEYITMSGVMCPRNLIECELFLKVLRKTTDAVFRDFSEVSQSCLDIAKKCMHIKCPSVLKMTFQSLTEIICRAPSDSPTCVDAILARSVLYMKSNQHATACNDLLYYESLDPALKTTEGTIVSQILHCVCLFMIREYQASKEKLSVVKELIEEVSLADKSEISRFLLLIDQYEDRINQARENVEFCKKVQNENLAPFKGFKLSRKIPFASQACDYSESIEISGGVFASCDIPKGEIVLVENPVHFQFSAPFLNCDLCGVHQEQLYTCDNCRFRTYCSKSCMESDAEVHQYECYGYKIGLIPMLEANMLFRLFCEAAEYILPALVDYALDGGVISDPHDAWTFILEHAQEEEKNYNLVGELLATPPNYTLLTREKYKEIVATAFRLSVFIYNDTYVADKYFYLLALVKTDIINVMAAILLRLGGHVLLNSHRDELYYTKPGNLDGMNEFNEEFDKCGNLPMPTDRISANVFSFYGVNAISDFVDCYNNVHDSLVEAEHEYPEKFSKDSPIFRFADRLHSICVQKYEIETIEDLVAAETLPRDQVDEVLQIFNTSKRCHLLRNIAKYFHQFVNQYFNKIENSVQLKSTLFVTLKTFRQNGVTKNVKAVSLPSGKVIGVTTKKIHKGEELVLCPDFSRHRDHNIVLDLARREDFNFTTNIVNENSNVSYVITFQSDD
;
A
#
# COMPACT_ATOMS: atom_id res chain seq x y z
N MET A 1 -8.77 -14.51 10.78
CA MET A 1 -8.46 -14.70 12.23
C MET A 1 -9.36 -13.87 13.14
N HIS A 2 -9.60 -12.58 12.87
CA HIS A 2 -10.50 -11.74 13.69
C HIS A 2 -11.95 -12.25 13.71
N ARG A 3 -12.43 -12.93 12.65
CA ARG A 3 -13.76 -13.58 12.58
C ARG A 3 -13.98 -14.73 13.56
N ILE A 4 -12.92 -15.39 14.03
CA ILE A 4 -13.09 -16.46 15.02
C ILE A 4 -13.49 -15.79 16.33
N PRO A 5 -14.64 -16.10 16.94
CA PRO A 5 -15.10 -15.35 18.10
C PRO A 5 -14.31 -15.73 19.35
N LEU A 6 -13.93 -14.73 20.13
CA LEU A 6 -13.43 -14.92 21.49
C LEU A 6 -14.56 -15.42 22.40
N HIS A 7 -14.21 -16.22 23.39
CA HIS A 7 -15.14 -16.54 24.47
C HIS A 7 -15.31 -15.31 25.37
N MET A 8 -16.55 -14.85 25.56
CA MET A 8 -16.89 -13.69 26.38
C MET A 8 -18.04 -14.05 27.32
N VAL A 9 -17.92 -13.70 28.60
CA VAL A 9 -18.96 -13.97 29.62
C VAL A 9 -20.16 -13.04 29.43
N SER A 10 -19.88 -11.80 29.04
CA SER A 10 -20.85 -10.76 28.68
C SER A 10 -20.37 -10.07 27.42
N GLU A 11 -21.27 -9.40 26.71
CA GLU A 11 -20.87 -8.65 25.52
C GLU A 11 -20.04 -7.42 25.91
N PRO A 12 -18.98 -7.10 25.15
CA PRO A 12 -18.13 -5.96 25.46
C PRO A 12 -18.91 -4.66 25.24
N CYS A 13 -18.91 -3.80 26.25
CA CYS A 13 -19.56 -2.50 26.24
C CYS A 13 -18.63 -1.49 25.52
N PRO A 14 -19.06 -0.82 24.44
CA PRO A 14 -18.27 0.22 23.77
C PRO A 14 -17.84 1.38 24.68
N GLU A 15 -18.57 1.60 25.77
CA GLU A 15 -18.35 2.67 26.74
C GLU A 15 -17.39 2.27 27.88
N ALA A 16 -17.07 0.97 28.02
CA ALA A 16 -16.10 0.51 29.01
C ALA A 16 -14.68 0.92 28.60
N SER A 17 -13.80 1.13 29.58
CA SER A 17 -12.39 1.37 29.28
C SER A 17 -11.77 0.16 28.55
N GLU A 18 -10.76 0.43 27.74
CA GLU A 18 -10.08 -0.59 26.94
C GLU A 18 -9.48 -1.68 27.84
N TYR A 19 -8.93 -1.28 28.99
CA TYR A 19 -8.42 -2.20 30.01
C TYR A 19 -9.52 -3.12 30.58
N ILE A 20 -10.70 -2.58 30.92
CA ILE A 20 -11.82 -3.38 31.44
C ILE A 20 -12.30 -4.35 30.36
N THR A 21 -12.42 -3.87 29.12
CA THR A 21 -12.81 -4.71 27.97
C THR A 21 -11.82 -5.85 27.76
N MET A 22 -10.52 -5.57 27.80
CA MET A 22 -9.46 -6.57 27.62
C MET A 22 -9.39 -7.56 28.78
N SER A 23 -9.58 -7.10 30.01
CA SER A 23 -9.67 -7.96 31.19
C SER A 23 -10.85 -8.94 31.09
N GLY A 24 -11.98 -8.51 30.51
CA GLY A 24 -13.15 -9.37 30.28
C GLY A 24 -12.92 -10.49 29.25
N VAL A 25 -12.02 -10.28 28.27
CA VAL A 25 -11.66 -11.31 27.29
C VAL A 25 -10.41 -12.11 27.68
N MET A 26 -9.63 -11.62 28.65
CA MET A 26 -8.44 -12.27 29.19
C MET A 26 -8.81 -13.48 30.07
N CYS A 27 -9.15 -14.60 29.42
CA CYS A 27 -9.46 -15.86 30.11
C CYS A 27 -8.55 -17.00 29.61
N PRO A 28 -8.32 -18.05 30.43
CA PRO A 28 -7.45 -19.17 30.05
C PRO A 28 -7.84 -19.83 28.72
N ARG A 29 -9.14 -19.91 28.43
CA ARG A 29 -9.65 -20.48 27.18
C ARG A 29 -9.17 -19.70 25.95
N ASN A 30 -9.31 -18.37 25.96
CA ASN A 30 -8.91 -17.52 24.84
C ASN A 30 -7.39 -17.51 24.68
N LEU A 31 -6.64 -17.46 25.78
CA LEU A 31 -5.18 -17.47 25.76
C LEU A 31 -4.64 -18.79 25.18
N ILE A 32 -5.10 -19.93 25.70
CA ILE A 32 -4.69 -21.26 25.21
C ILE A 32 -5.06 -21.43 23.73
N GLU A 33 -6.29 -21.05 23.35
CA GLU A 33 -6.73 -21.14 21.95
C GLU A 33 -5.85 -20.27 21.03
N CYS A 34 -5.53 -19.04 21.44
CA CYS A 34 -4.68 -18.16 20.66
C CYS A 34 -3.24 -18.70 20.52
N GLU A 35 -2.64 -19.22 21.59
CA GLU A 35 -1.32 -19.86 21.52
C GLU A 35 -1.32 -21.10 20.62
N LEU A 36 -2.40 -21.90 20.64
CA LEU A 36 -2.56 -23.02 19.73
C LEU A 36 -2.70 -22.55 18.28
N PHE A 37 -3.43 -21.46 18.03
CA PHE A 37 -3.52 -20.87 16.70
C PHE A 37 -2.15 -20.44 16.18
N LEU A 38 -1.33 -19.76 16.98
CA LEU A 38 0.03 -19.37 16.60
C LEU A 38 0.90 -20.59 16.24
N LYS A 39 0.82 -21.66 17.04
CA LYS A 39 1.51 -22.94 16.75
C LYS A 39 1.04 -23.57 15.44
N VAL A 40 -0.28 -23.55 15.16
CA VAL A 40 -0.86 -24.07 13.92
C VAL A 40 -0.40 -23.25 12.72
N LEU A 41 -0.46 -21.91 12.82
CA LEU A 41 0.00 -21.01 11.77
C LEU A 41 1.47 -21.25 11.44
N ARG A 42 2.34 -21.29 12.45
CA ARG A 42 3.78 -21.59 12.30
C ARG A 42 4.01 -22.90 11.57
N LYS A 43 3.48 -24.01 12.10
CA LYS A 43 3.69 -25.35 11.54
C LYS A 43 3.19 -25.47 10.11
N THR A 44 2.05 -24.84 9.81
CA THR A 44 1.46 -24.89 8.47
C THR A 44 2.27 -24.07 7.48
N THR A 45 2.68 -22.87 7.89
CA THR A 45 3.54 -21.98 7.10
C THR A 45 4.86 -22.66 6.76
N ASP A 46 5.54 -23.24 7.74
CA ASP A 46 6.81 -23.93 7.55
C ASP A 46 6.68 -25.12 6.58
N ALA A 47 5.54 -25.82 6.58
CA ALA A 47 5.26 -26.87 5.62
C ALA A 47 5.09 -26.31 4.20
N VAL A 48 4.26 -25.28 4.02
CA VAL A 48 4.01 -24.67 2.69
C VAL A 48 5.30 -24.08 2.09
N PHE A 49 6.12 -23.40 2.89
CA PHE A 49 7.39 -22.84 2.38
C PHE A 49 8.45 -23.90 2.08
N ARG A 50 8.41 -25.04 2.76
CA ARG A 50 9.22 -26.21 2.39
C ARG A 50 8.81 -26.74 1.02
N ASP A 51 7.51 -26.89 0.79
CA ASP A 51 6.99 -27.33 -0.51
C ASP A 51 7.44 -26.37 -1.63
N PHE A 52 7.35 -25.04 -1.41
CA PHE A 52 7.86 -24.06 -2.36
C PHE A 52 9.36 -24.22 -2.64
N SER A 53 10.16 -24.47 -1.60
CA SER A 53 11.60 -24.74 -1.75
C SER A 53 11.85 -25.96 -2.62
N GLU A 54 11.13 -27.06 -2.40
CA GLU A 54 11.30 -28.34 -3.10
C GLU A 54 10.93 -28.26 -4.59
N VAL A 55 9.90 -27.49 -4.95
CA VAL A 55 9.42 -27.40 -6.34
C VAL A 55 10.06 -26.28 -7.16
N SER A 56 10.64 -25.27 -6.51
CA SER A 56 11.11 -24.04 -7.15
C SER A 56 12.06 -24.28 -8.33
N GLN A 57 13.02 -25.21 -8.20
CA GLN A 57 13.98 -25.50 -9.26
C GLN A 57 13.31 -26.11 -10.50
N SER A 58 12.39 -27.05 -10.30
CA SER A 58 11.63 -27.66 -11.40
C SER A 58 10.79 -26.61 -12.14
N CYS A 59 10.16 -25.70 -11.40
CA CYS A 59 9.41 -24.58 -11.98
C CYS A 59 10.33 -23.65 -12.79
N LEU A 60 11.53 -23.33 -12.29
CA LEU A 60 12.51 -22.52 -13.01
C LEU A 60 12.96 -23.20 -14.32
N ASP A 61 13.23 -24.50 -14.29
CA ASP A 61 13.65 -25.25 -15.48
C ASP A 61 12.57 -25.27 -16.56
N ILE A 62 11.30 -25.39 -16.16
CA ILE A 62 10.15 -25.28 -17.06
C ILE A 62 10.07 -23.85 -17.64
N ALA A 63 10.18 -22.82 -16.79
CA ALA A 63 10.14 -21.44 -17.22
C ALA A 63 11.25 -21.13 -18.23
N LYS A 64 12.50 -21.54 -17.96
CA LYS A 64 13.66 -21.38 -18.86
C LYS A 64 13.41 -22.02 -20.23
N LYS A 65 12.81 -23.21 -20.28
CA LYS A 65 12.42 -23.88 -21.55
C LYS A 65 11.36 -23.07 -22.31
N CYS A 66 10.38 -22.50 -21.61
CA CYS A 66 9.29 -21.74 -22.20
C CYS A 66 9.71 -20.34 -22.71
N MET A 67 10.81 -19.76 -22.22
CA MET A 67 11.31 -18.42 -22.65
C MET A 67 11.66 -18.30 -24.14
N HIS A 68 11.78 -19.42 -24.85
CA HIS A 68 12.10 -19.46 -26.28
C HIS A 68 10.86 -19.65 -27.17
N ILE A 69 9.70 -19.94 -26.57
CA ILE A 69 8.46 -20.20 -27.29
C ILE A 69 7.82 -18.86 -27.69
N LYS A 70 7.62 -18.65 -28.99
CA LYS A 70 6.96 -17.45 -29.54
C LYS A 70 5.43 -17.53 -29.43
N CYS A 71 4.92 -17.75 -28.22
CA CYS A 71 3.48 -17.80 -27.94
C CYS A 71 3.14 -16.81 -26.82
N PRO A 72 2.32 -15.76 -27.06
CA PRO A 72 2.03 -14.73 -26.06
C PRO A 72 1.45 -15.26 -24.74
N SER A 73 0.57 -16.26 -24.81
CA SER A 73 -0.01 -16.87 -23.60
C SER A 73 1.03 -17.62 -22.78
N VAL A 74 1.92 -18.37 -23.44
CA VAL A 74 3.02 -19.10 -22.80
C VAL A 74 4.01 -18.13 -22.16
N LEU A 75 4.37 -17.04 -22.85
CA LEU A 75 5.26 -16.02 -22.30
C LEU A 75 4.65 -15.33 -21.08
N LYS A 76 3.35 -15.01 -21.11
CA LYS A 76 2.64 -14.47 -19.95
C LYS A 76 2.68 -15.43 -18.76
N MET A 77 2.40 -16.71 -18.97
CA MET A 77 2.50 -17.73 -17.91
C MET A 77 3.94 -17.89 -17.40
N THR A 78 4.93 -17.75 -18.28
CA THR A 78 6.36 -17.78 -17.92
C THR A 78 6.71 -16.59 -17.02
N PHE A 79 6.26 -15.37 -17.35
CA PHE A 79 6.43 -14.19 -16.50
C PHE A 79 5.79 -14.36 -15.12
N GLN A 80 4.57 -14.91 -15.08
CA GLN A 80 3.86 -15.18 -13.83
C GLN A 80 4.62 -16.21 -12.97
N SER A 81 5.10 -17.30 -13.58
CA SER A 81 5.87 -18.32 -12.88
C SER A 81 7.19 -17.78 -12.33
N LEU A 82 7.93 -16.99 -13.11
CA LEU A 82 9.16 -16.34 -12.63
C LEU A 82 8.87 -15.38 -11.48
N THR A 83 7.80 -14.59 -11.59
CA THR A 83 7.39 -13.68 -10.52
C THR A 83 7.01 -14.44 -9.24
N GLU A 84 6.31 -15.56 -9.36
CA GLU A 84 5.97 -16.41 -8.22
C GLU A 84 7.23 -16.99 -7.54
N ILE A 85 8.20 -17.48 -8.31
CA ILE A 85 9.50 -17.93 -7.77
C ILE A 85 10.20 -16.79 -7.02
N ILE A 86 10.29 -15.61 -7.64
CA ILE A 86 10.95 -14.42 -7.05
C ILE A 86 10.25 -13.96 -5.78
N CYS A 87 8.92 -14.10 -5.69
CA CYS A 87 8.16 -13.69 -4.52
C CYS A 87 8.10 -14.75 -3.42
N ARG A 88 8.20 -16.05 -3.73
CA ARG A 88 7.81 -17.14 -2.81
C ARG A 88 8.90 -18.19 -2.53
N ALA A 89 9.84 -18.43 -3.44
CA ALA A 89 10.96 -19.36 -3.18
C ALA A 89 11.91 -18.79 -2.10
N PRO A 90 12.79 -19.59 -1.47
CA PRO A 90 13.80 -19.06 -0.54
C PRO A 90 14.70 -18.02 -1.24
N SER A 91 14.89 -16.85 -0.62
CA SER A 91 15.68 -15.75 -1.21
C SER A 91 17.18 -16.05 -1.27
N ASP A 92 17.65 -16.92 -0.38
CA ASP A 92 19.03 -17.42 -0.30
C ASP A 92 19.30 -18.60 -1.25
N SER A 93 18.38 -18.88 -2.18
CA SER A 93 18.55 -19.94 -3.18
C SER A 93 19.10 -19.40 -4.51
N PRO A 94 20.01 -20.14 -5.18
CA PRO A 94 20.40 -19.84 -6.55
C PRO A 94 19.19 -19.80 -7.51
N THR A 95 18.15 -20.59 -7.22
CA THR A 95 16.90 -20.60 -7.99
C THR A 95 16.23 -19.22 -8.02
N CYS A 96 16.21 -18.49 -6.89
CA CYS A 96 15.64 -17.16 -6.82
C CYS A 96 16.47 -16.15 -7.63
N VAL A 97 17.81 -16.20 -7.47
CA VAL A 97 18.77 -15.36 -8.19
C VAL A 97 18.65 -15.55 -9.71
N ASP A 98 18.60 -16.80 -10.15
CA ASP A 98 18.41 -17.17 -11.56
C ASP A 98 17.07 -16.73 -12.13
N ALA A 99 16.00 -16.78 -11.33
CA ALA A 99 14.68 -16.34 -11.76
C ALA A 99 14.64 -14.83 -12.04
N ILE A 100 15.34 -14.02 -11.22
CA ILE A 100 15.49 -12.57 -11.43
C ILE A 100 16.21 -12.30 -12.75
N LEU A 101 17.35 -12.97 -12.98
CA LEU A 101 18.09 -12.82 -14.23
C LEU A 101 17.25 -13.28 -15.44
N ALA A 102 16.55 -14.40 -15.34
CA ALA A 102 15.67 -14.91 -16.40
C ALA A 102 14.53 -13.94 -16.73
N ARG A 103 13.91 -13.33 -15.71
CA ARG A 103 12.86 -12.33 -15.88
C ARG A 103 13.39 -11.06 -16.55
N SER A 104 14.58 -10.59 -16.18
CA SER A 104 15.24 -9.46 -16.84
C SER A 104 15.46 -9.70 -18.35
N VAL A 105 15.84 -10.92 -18.74
CA VAL A 105 16.02 -11.32 -20.15
C VAL A 105 14.68 -11.28 -20.90
N LEU A 106 13.57 -11.68 -20.27
CA LEU A 106 12.25 -11.57 -20.89
C LEU A 106 11.80 -10.11 -21.05
N TYR A 107 12.04 -9.25 -20.06
CA TYR A 107 11.76 -7.82 -20.17
C TYR A 107 12.57 -7.18 -21.30
N MET A 108 13.85 -7.53 -21.42
CA MET A 108 14.72 -7.14 -22.53
C MET A 108 14.15 -7.56 -23.89
N LYS A 109 13.71 -8.82 -24.03
CA LYS A 109 13.08 -9.33 -25.27
C LYS A 109 11.76 -8.64 -25.59
N SER A 110 11.10 -8.05 -24.59
CA SER A 110 9.81 -7.37 -24.72
C SER A 110 9.95 -5.85 -24.81
N ASN A 111 11.17 -5.33 -25.03
CA ASN A 111 11.50 -3.90 -25.08
C ASN A 111 11.17 -3.11 -23.82
N GLN A 112 11.03 -3.78 -22.67
CA GLN A 112 10.79 -3.14 -21.37
C GLN A 112 12.12 -2.88 -20.64
N HIS A 113 12.98 -2.06 -21.25
CA HIS A 113 14.36 -1.87 -20.78
C HIS A 113 14.46 -1.22 -19.39
N ALA A 114 13.55 -0.30 -19.05
CA ALA A 114 13.51 0.32 -17.72
C ALA A 114 13.18 -0.71 -16.62
N THR A 115 12.22 -1.60 -16.88
CA THR A 115 11.84 -2.70 -15.98
C THR A 115 12.97 -3.73 -15.86
N ALA A 116 13.63 -4.06 -16.98
CA ALA A 116 14.80 -4.94 -16.97
C ALA A 116 15.96 -4.35 -16.13
N CYS A 117 16.23 -3.05 -16.24
CA CYS A 117 17.19 -2.33 -15.41
C CYS A 117 16.96 -2.56 -13.92
N ASN A 118 15.71 -2.51 -13.46
CA ASN A 118 15.39 -2.73 -12.05
C ASN A 118 15.74 -4.15 -11.59
N ASP A 119 15.48 -5.19 -12.41
CA ASP A 119 15.80 -6.59 -12.05
C ASP A 119 17.32 -6.77 -12.00
N LEU A 120 18.05 -6.14 -12.93
CA LEU A 120 19.51 -6.22 -13.01
C LEU A 120 20.19 -5.48 -11.85
N LEU A 121 19.69 -4.28 -11.50
CA LEU A 121 20.13 -3.55 -10.30
C LEU A 121 19.86 -4.35 -9.03
N TYR A 122 18.67 -4.96 -8.92
CA TYR A 122 18.35 -5.81 -7.79
C TYR A 122 19.27 -7.04 -7.74
N TYR A 123 19.49 -7.72 -8.88
CA TYR A 123 20.42 -8.84 -9.00
C TYR A 123 21.82 -8.47 -8.52
N GLU A 124 22.34 -7.31 -8.92
CA GLU A 124 23.66 -6.81 -8.49
C GLU A 124 23.77 -6.71 -6.96
N SER A 125 22.69 -6.30 -6.28
CA SER A 125 22.66 -6.17 -4.82
C SER A 125 22.61 -7.51 -4.04
N LEU A 126 22.37 -8.64 -4.71
CA LEU A 126 22.27 -9.95 -4.05
C LEU A 126 23.65 -10.51 -3.65
N ASP A 127 23.65 -11.49 -2.75
CA ASP A 127 24.86 -12.17 -2.29
C ASP A 127 25.68 -12.73 -3.47
N PRO A 128 26.95 -12.31 -3.67
CA PRO A 128 27.83 -12.86 -4.69
C PRO A 128 27.99 -14.37 -4.63
N ALA A 129 27.90 -15.00 -3.44
CA ALA A 129 28.06 -16.44 -3.28
C ALA A 129 26.95 -17.26 -3.97
N LEU A 130 25.81 -16.64 -4.28
CA LEU A 130 24.67 -17.27 -4.95
C LEU A 130 24.68 -17.10 -6.47
N LYS A 131 25.63 -16.32 -7.00
CA LYS A 131 25.71 -15.98 -8.42
C LYS A 131 26.76 -16.84 -9.11
N THR A 132 26.50 -17.23 -10.35
CA THR A 132 27.53 -17.79 -11.20
C THR A 132 28.36 -16.68 -11.85
N THR A 133 29.59 -17.01 -12.26
CA THR A 133 30.45 -16.09 -13.01
C THR A 133 29.77 -15.65 -14.31
N GLU A 134 29.17 -16.60 -15.04
CA GLU A 134 28.44 -16.37 -16.28
C GLU A 134 27.22 -15.46 -16.04
N GLY A 135 26.44 -15.74 -15.00
CA GLY A 135 25.28 -14.95 -14.63
C GLY A 135 25.65 -13.50 -14.28
N THR A 136 26.77 -13.32 -13.60
CA THR A 136 27.33 -12.00 -13.26
C THR A 136 27.69 -11.22 -14.53
N ILE A 137 28.44 -11.83 -15.45
CA ILE A 137 28.83 -11.18 -16.72
C ILE A 137 27.61 -10.85 -17.57
N VAL A 138 26.68 -11.80 -17.72
CA VAL A 138 25.44 -11.60 -18.48
C VAL A 138 24.63 -10.45 -17.89
N SER A 139 24.50 -10.39 -16.56
CA SER A 139 23.82 -9.30 -15.88
C SER A 139 24.47 -7.94 -16.17
N GLN A 140 25.80 -7.84 -16.06
CA GLN A 140 26.51 -6.59 -16.35
C GLN A 140 26.35 -6.13 -17.81
N ILE A 141 26.46 -7.06 -18.76
CA ILE A 141 26.24 -6.77 -20.18
C ILE A 141 24.82 -6.26 -20.42
N LEU A 142 23.82 -6.97 -19.91
CA LEU A 142 22.41 -6.60 -20.08
C LEU A 142 22.13 -5.24 -19.44
N HIS A 143 22.72 -4.96 -18.27
CA HIS A 143 22.49 -3.70 -17.58
C HIS A 143 23.11 -2.53 -18.34
N CYS A 144 24.33 -2.69 -18.86
CA CYS A 144 24.98 -1.72 -19.73
C CYS A 144 24.11 -1.36 -20.95
N VAL A 145 23.56 -2.38 -21.63
CA VAL A 145 22.68 -2.20 -22.79
C VAL A 145 21.35 -1.56 -22.37
N CYS A 146 20.73 -1.97 -21.27
CA CYS A 146 19.49 -1.38 -20.79
C CYS A 146 19.67 0.12 -20.50
N LEU A 147 20.74 0.51 -19.79
CA LEU A 147 21.08 1.91 -19.50
C LEU A 147 21.19 2.74 -20.78
N PHE A 148 21.85 2.20 -21.80
CA PHE A 148 21.94 2.85 -23.10
C PHE A 148 20.55 3.04 -23.74
N MET A 149 19.72 2.00 -23.71
CA MET A 149 18.38 2.01 -24.32
C MET A 149 17.42 2.98 -23.61
N ILE A 150 17.56 3.16 -22.30
CA ILE A 150 16.79 4.17 -21.53
C ILE A 150 17.42 5.57 -21.56
N ARG A 151 18.49 5.76 -22.34
CA ARG A 151 19.19 7.04 -22.55
C ARG A 151 19.99 7.55 -21.34
N GLU A 152 20.31 6.68 -20.40
CA GLU A 152 21.25 6.94 -19.30
C GLU A 152 22.69 6.72 -19.80
N TYR A 153 23.11 7.54 -20.77
CA TYR A 153 24.34 7.32 -21.55
C TYR A 153 25.61 7.35 -20.69
N GLN A 154 25.67 8.26 -19.71
CA GLN A 154 26.83 8.36 -18.82
C GLN A 154 26.97 7.11 -17.95
N ALA A 155 25.88 6.67 -17.31
CA ALA A 155 25.86 5.43 -16.52
C ALA A 155 26.17 4.20 -17.39
N SER A 156 25.66 4.15 -18.62
CA SER A 156 25.98 3.06 -19.57
C SER A 156 27.46 3.01 -19.91
N LYS A 157 28.11 4.16 -20.12
CA LYS A 157 29.53 4.24 -20.42
C LYS A 157 30.41 3.82 -19.24
N GLU A 158 30.04 4.22 -18.03
CA GLU A 158 30.69 3.76 -16.80
C GLU A 158 30.56 2.23 -16.68
N LYS A 159 29.35 1.70 -16.93
CA LYS A 159 29.08 0.26 -16.88
C LYS A 159 29.84 -0.54 -17.95
N LEU A 160 30.01 0.02 -19.16
CA LEU A 160 30.78 -0.59 -20.23
C LEU A 160 32.25 -0.83 -19.83
N SER A 161 32.84 0.08 -19.05
CA SER A 161 34.22 -0.07 -18.57
C SER A 161 34.35 -1.28 -17.63
N VAL A 162 33.39 -1.43 -16.70
CA VAL A 162 33.31 -2.59 -15.79
C VAL A 162 33.10 -3.90 -16.54
N VAL A 163 32.25 -3.91 -17.57
CA VAL A 163 32.00 -5.09 -18.40
C VAL A 163 33.27 -5.56 -19.11
N LYS A 164 34.09 -4.64 -19.61
CA LYS A 164 35.34 -4.99 -20.30
C LYS A 164 36.35 -5.64 -19.37
N GLU A 165 36.55 -5.06 -18.19
CA GLU A 165 37.43 -5.63 -17.15
C GLU A 165 36.99 -7.07 -16.81
N LEU A 166 35.69 -7.29 -16.59
CA LEU A 166 35.14 -8.61 -16.30
C LEU A 166 35.35 -9.62 -17.45
N ILE A 167 35.24 -9.20 -18.72
CA ILE A 167 35.42 -10.10 -19.87
C ILE A 167 36.89 -10.50 -20.05
N GLU A 168 37.82 -9.61 -19.72
CA GLU A 168 39.27 -9.87 -19.80
C GLU A 168 39.73 -10.91 -18.77
N GLU A 169 39.08 -10.96 -17.60
CA GLU A 169 39.40 -11.90 -16.52
C GLU A 169 38.89 -13.35 -16.76
N VAL A 170 38.09 -13.60 -17.80
CA VAL A 170 37.35 -14.86 -18.00
C VAL A 170 38.06 -15.84 -18.94
N SER A 171 38.06 -17.13 -18.56
CA SER A 171 38.68 -18.21 -19.32
C SER A 171 37.96 -18.54 -20.64
N LEU A 172 38.65 -19.20 -21.58
CA LEU A 172 38.11 -19.50 -22.93
C LEU A 172 36.98 -20.55 -22.95
N ALA A 173 36.89 -21.45 -21.96
CA ALA A 173 35.85 -22.49 -21.90
C ALA A 173 34.47 -21.89 -21.54
N ASP A 174 34.48 -20.86 -20.69
CA ASP A 174 33.28 -20.19 -20.16
C ASP A 174 32.59 -19.30 -21.21
N LYS A 175 33.28 -18.97 -22.30
CA LYS A 175 32.77 -18.06 -23.36
C LYS A 175 31.70 -18.67 -24.25
N SER A 176 31.54 -19.99 -24.27
CA SER A 176 30.57 -20.65 -25.16
C SER A 176 29.11 -20.37 -24.77
N GLU A 177 28.78 -20.40 -23.47
CA GLU A 177 27.42 -20.17 -22.95
C GLU A 177 27.00 -18.70 -22.99
N ILE A 178 27.96 -17.78 -22.86
CA ILE A 178 27.73 -16.32 -22.88
C ILE A 178 27.95 -15.67 -24.25
N SER A 179 28.36 -16.44 -25.26
CA SER A 179 28.73 -15.97 -26.61
C SER A 179 27.72 -15.01 -27.25
N ARG A 180 26.42 -15.31 -27.12
CA ARG A 180 25.31 -14.44 -27.56
C ARG A 180 25.40 -13.03 -26.96
N PHE A 181 25.72 -12.94 -25.68
CA PHE A 181 25.74 -11.67 -24.94
C PHE A 181 27.03 -10.90 -25.21
N LEU A 182 28.14 -11.60 -25.43
CA LEU A 182 29.39 -10.97 -25.91
C LEU A 182 29.17 -10.30 -27.27
N LEU A 183 28.53 -10.98 -28.21
CA LEU A 183 28.16 -10.38 -29.50
C LEU A 183 27.22 -9.17 -29.33
N LEU A 184 26.33 -9.20 -28.32
CA LEU A 184 25.42 -8.10 -28.04
C LEU A 184 26.20 -6.87 -27.55
N ILE A 185 27.14 -7.01 -26.62
CA ILE A 185 27.89 -5.84 -26.13
C ILE A 185 28.81 -5.27 -27.20
N ASP A 186 29.44 -6.10 -28.03
CA ASP A 186 30.27 -5.67 -29.15
C ASP A 186 29.48 -4.78 -30.13
N GLN A 187 28.21 -5.12 -30.39
CA GLN A 187 27.32 -4.32 -31.25
C GLN A 187 26.97 -2.95 -30.66
N TYR A 188 26.93 -2.83 -29.32
CA TYR A 188 26.56 -1.60 -28.63
C TYR A 188 27.76 -0.76 -28.22
N GLU A 189 28.95 -1.33 -28.15
CA GLU A 189 30.18 -0.66 -27.71
C GLU A 189 30.44 0.63 -28.50
N ASP A 190 30.47 0.54 -29.83
CA ASP A 190 30.70 1.70 -30.69
C ASP A 190 29.62 2.77 -30.48
N ARG A 191 28.37 2.36 -30.31
CA ARG A 191 27.21 3.25 -30.11
C ARG A 191 27.27 3.97 -28.77
N ILE A 192 27.68 3.28 -27.70
CA ILE A 192 27.86 3.84 -26.36
C ILE A 192 29.03 4.83 -26.35
N ASN A 193 30.15 4.47 -26.97
CA ASN A 193 31.34 5.32 -27.02
C ASN A 193 31.15 6.59 -27.86
N GLN A 194 30.32 6.53 -28.91
CA GLN A 194 29.98 7.64 -29.80
C GLN A 194 28.86 8.55 -29.25
N ALA A 195 28.15 8.15 -28.20
CA ALA A 195 27.12 8.97 -27.58
C ALA A 195 27.74 10.18 -26.85
N ARG A 196 28.00 11.29 -27.58
CA ARG A 196 28.36 12.59 -27.01
C ARG A 196 27.26 13.63 -27.30
N GLU A 197 26.98 14.45 -26.29
CA GLU A 197 26.27 15.75 -26.33
C GLU A 197 24.76 15.78 -26.66
N ASN A 198 24.03 14.67 -26.55
CA ASN A 198 22.58 14.79 -26.46
C ASN A 198 22.21 15.31 -25.07
N VAL A 199 21.82 16.58 -25.02
CA VAL A 199 21.30 17.32 -23.85
C VAL A 199 20.53 16.37 -22.93
N GLU A 200 21.01 16.17 -21.70
CA GLU A 200 20.20 15.58 -20.63
C GLU A 200 18.94 16.44 -20.47
N PHE A 201 17.84 16.03 -21.09
CA PHE A 201 16.56 16.74 -20.98
C PHE A 201 15.92 16.57 -19.59
N CYS A 202 16.52 15.79 -18.71
CA CYS A 202 16.09 15.65 -17.34
C CYS A 202 16.71 16.75 -16.48
N LYS A 203 16.23 18.00 -16.62
CA LYS A 203 16.26 18.93 -15.48
C LYS A 203 15.57 18.18 -14.34
N LYS A 204 16.33 17.72 -13.33
CA LYS A 204 15.75 17.25 -12.07
C LYS A 204 14.85 18.39 -11.58
N VAL A 205 13.54 18.17 -11.67
CA VAL A 205 12.56 19.15 -11.18
C VAL A 205 12.89 19.34 -9.71
N GLN A 206 13.32 20.56 -9.37
CA GLN A 206 13.48 20.91 -7.97
C GLN A 206 12.08 20.87 -7.37
N ASN A 207 11.81 19.86 -6.56
CA ASN A 207 10.57 19.82 -5.78
C ASN A 207 10.62 21.02 -4.83
N GLU A 208 9.80 22.03 -5.07
CA GLU A 208 9.61 23.10 -4.10
C GLU A 208 9.00 22.54 -2.82
N ASN A 209 9.57 22.92 -1.68
CA ASN A 209 9.02 22.56 -0.38
C ASN A 209 7.75 23.37 -0.14
N LEU A 210 6.60 22.75 -0.39
CA LEU A 210 5.28 23.31 -0.06
C LEU A 210 5.18 23.57 1.46
N ALA A 211 4.74 24.77 1.82
CA ALA A 211 4.48 25.16 3.21
C ALA A 211 3.09 25.80 3.32
N PRO A 212 2.38 25.61 4.45
CA PRO A 212 1.10 26.27 4.67
C PRO A 212 1.30 27.77 4.88
N PHE A 213 0.24 28.54 4.66
CA PHE A 213 0.15 29.98 4.90
C PHE A 213 0.66 30.32 6.30
N LYS A 214 1.55 31.29 6.42
CA LYS A 214 2.24 31.65 7.68
C LYS A 214 3.04 30.50 8.33
N GLY A 215 3.36 29.43 7.62
CA GLY A 215 4.13 28.31 8.14
C GLY A 215 3.32 27.36 9.02
N PHE A 216 4.00 26.33 9.52
CA PHE A 216 3.41 25.26 10.32
C PHE A 216 3.05 25.72 11.73
N LYS A 217 1.88 25.29 12.22
CA LYS A 217 1.39 25.57 13.57
C LYS A 217 2.20 24.83 14.63
N LEU A 218 2.60 23.59 14.37
CA LEU A 218 3.35 22.72 15.28
C LEU A 218 2.70 22.52 16.67
N SER A 219 1.39 22.74 16.77
CA SER A 219 0.61 22.45 17.98
C SER A 219 0.25 20.97 18.08
N ARG A 220 -0.13 20.51 19.28
CA ARG A 220 -0.45 19.10 19.52
C ARG A 220 -1.57 18.51 18.66
N LYS A 221 -2.61 19.28 18.35
CA LYS A 221 -3.79 18.77 17.61
C LYS A 221 -3.72 19.02 16.10
N ILE A 222 -3.08 20.11 15.68
CA ILE A 222 -2.98 20.51 14.27
C ILE A 222 -1.55 20.86 13.84
N PRO A 223 -0.56 19.98 14.06
CA PRO A 223 0.86 20.33 13.84
C PRO A 223 1.17 20.72 12.40
N PHE A 224 0.46 20.14 11.42
CA PHE A 224 0.69 20.35 9.99
C PHE A 224 -0.23 21.41 9.36
N ALA A 225 -1.08 22.06 10.16
CA ALA A 225 -1.91 23.17 9.71
C ALA A 225 -1.12 24.49 9.69
N SER A 226 -1.70 25.49 9.03
CA SER A 226 -1.25 26.88 9.05
C SER A 226 -1.22 27.47 10.47
N GLN A 227 -0.26 28.35 10.76
CA GLN A 227 -0.29 29.20 11.97
C GLN A 227 -1.54 30.07 12.07
N ALA A 228 -2.23 30.31 10.96
CA ALA A 228 -3.52 30.99 10.90
C ALA A 228 -4.70 30.12 11.34
N CYS A 229 -4.47 28.89 11.82
CA CYS A 229 -5.49 27.98 12.33
C CYS A 229 -5.32 27.75 13.84
N ASP A 230 -6.44 27.55 14.53
CA ASP A 230 -6.54 27.08 15.91
C ASP A 230 -7.48 25.88 15.98
N TYR A 231 -7.22 24.96 16.91
CA TYR A 231 -8.12 23.85 17.20
C TYR A 231 -8.96 24.18 18.43
N SER A 232 -10.26 23.90 18.38
CA SER A 232 -11.18 24.12 19.49
C SER A 232 -12.11 22.92 19.67
N GLU A 233 -12.23 22.47 20.92
CA GLU A 233 -13.23 21.52 21.39
C GLU A 233 -14.21 22.26 22.30
N SER A 234 -15.52 22.10 22.07
CA SER A 234 -16.53 22.56 23.02
C SER A 234 -17.45 21.40 23.38
N ILE A 235 -18.10 21.47 24.54
CA ILE A 235 -18.97 20.41 25.06
C ILE A 235 -20.16 20.12 24.11
N GLU A 236 -20.56 21.10 23.29
CA GLU A 236 -21.71 21.01 22.37
C GLU A 236 -21.30 20.79 20.89
N ILE A 237 -20.05 21.02 20.53
CA ILE A 237 -19.53 20.93 19.15
C ILE A 237 -18.39 19.92 19.13
N SER A 238 -18.55 18.82 18.37
CA SER A 238 -17.44 17.93 18.03
C SER A 238 -16.25 18.76 17.52
N GLY A 239 -15.06 18.55 18.08
CA GLY A 239 -13.87 19.38 17.85
C GLY A 239 -13.63 19.75 16.39
N GLY A 240 -13.09 20.95 16.16
CA GLY A 240 -12.91 21.51 14.82
C GLY A 240 -11.74 22.47 14.71
N VAL A 241 -11.35 22.78 13.47
CA VAL A 241 -10.27 23.71 13.14
C VAL A 241 -10.87 25.04 12.70
N PHE A 242 -10.43 26.15 13.31
CA PHE A 242 -10.97 27.49 13.10
C PHE A 242 -9.86 28.46 12.68
N ALA A 243 -10.22 29.48 11.91
CA ALA A 243 -9.28 30.50 11.48
C ALA A 243 -8.96 31.47 12.64
N SER A 244 -7.68 31.59 13.01
CA SER A 244 -7.21 32.54 14.03
C SER A 244 -7.08 33.98 13.48
N CYS A 245 -7.03 34.12 12.15
CA CYS A 245 -7.03 35.38 11.42
C CYS A 245 -7.65 35.21 10.03
N ASP A 246 -7.86 36.31 9.30
CA ASP A 246 -8.33 36.24 7.91
C ASP A 246 -7.33 35.49 7.02
N ILE A 247 -7.83 34.52 6.24
CA ILE A 247 -7.05 33.72 5.29
C ILE A 247 -7.55 34.01 3.86
N PRO A 248 -6.69 34.49 2.95
CA PRO A 248 -7.06 34.69 1.55
C PRO A 248 -7.55 33.41 0.85
N LYS A 249 -8.29 33.57 -0.26
CA LYS A 249 -8.67 32.46 -1.15
C LYS A 249 -7.43 31.92 -1.85
N GLY A 250 -7.33 30.59 -2.01
CA GLY A 250 -6.24 29.93 -2.73
C GLY A 250 -5.01 29.63 -1.86
N GLU A 251 -5.06 29.98 -0.57
CA GLU A 251 -3.96 29.76 0.36
C GLU A 251 -3.96 28.34 0.89
N ILE A 252 -2.76 27.81 1.12
CA ILE A 252 -2.57 26.48 1.68
C ILE A 252 -2.75 26.55 3.20
N VAL A 253 -3.70 25.81 3.76
CA VAL A 253 -3.98 25.76 5.21
C VAL A 253 -3.53 24.48 5.87
N LEU A 254 -3.15 23.48 5.06
CA LEU A 254 -2.69 22.16 5.51
C LEU A 254 -1.67 21.63 4.51
N VAL A 255 -0.52 21.16 4.98
CA VAL A 255 0.43 20.37 4.18
C VAL A 255 0.87 19.19 5.01
N GLU A 256 0.41 18.00 4.67
CA GLU A 256 0.60 16.82 5.51
C GLU A 256 1.07 15.61 4.72
N ASN A 257 2.13 14.96 5.19
CA ASN A 257 2.56 13.67 4.69
C ASN A 257 1.77 12.55 5.38
N PRO A 258 1.48 11.44 4.68
CA PRO A 258 0.89 10.27 5.31
C PRO A 258 1.86 9.74 6.37
N VAL A 259 1.38 9.53 7.61
CA VAL A 259 2.25 9.02 8.68
C VAL A 259 2.41 7.51 8.56
N HIS A 260 1.28 6.82 8.46
CA HIS A 260 1.23 5.40 8.17
C HIS A 260 0.21 5.15 7.07
N PHE A 261 0.49 4.16 6.25
CA PHE A 261 -0.50 3.65 5.31
C PHE A 261 -0.40 2.14 5.21
N GLN A 262 -1.51 1.52 4.82
CA GLN A 262 -1.56 0.11 4.50
C GLN A 262 -2.43 -0.11 3.28
N PHE A 263 -2.11 -1.16 2.55
CA PHE A 263 -2.84 -1.56 1.36
C PHE A 263 -3.65 -2.83 1.62
N SER A 264 -4.84 -2.88 1.06
CA SER A 264 -5.74 -4.03 1.19
C SER A 264 -5.42 -5.21 0.28
N ALA A 265 -4.55 -5.01 -0.71
CA ALA A 265 -4.14 -6.02 -1.66
C ALA A 265 -2.60 -6.09 -1.63
N PRO A 266 -2.00 -7.22 -1.22
CA PRO A 266 -0.56 -7.40 -1.25
C PRO A 266 -0.06 -7.55 -2.70
N PHE A 267 1.25 -7.41 -2.89
CA PHE A 267 1.93 -7.64 -4.18
C PHE A 267 1.58 -6.67 -5.32
N LEU A 268 1.01 -5.51 -5.02
CA LEU A 268 0.69 -4.48 -6.03
C LEU A 268 1.47 -3.18 -5.84
N ASN A 269 1.87 -2.85 -4.62
CA ASN A 269 2.61 -1.63 -4.32
C ASN A 269 3.79 -1.92 -3.41
N CYS A 270 4.79 -1.03 -3.47
CA CYS A 270 5.81 -0.99 -2.44
C CYS A 270 5.18 -0.62 -1.09
N ASP A 271 5.38 -1.46 -0.09
CA ASP A 271 4.89 -1.30 1.27
C ASP A 271 5.53 -0.12 2.02
N LEU A 272 6.71 0.34 1.58
CA LEU A 272 7.41 1.47 2.17
C LEU A 272 7.08 2.80 1.49
N CYS A 273 7.24 2.90 0.17
CA CYS A 273 7.08 4.16 -0.56
C CYS A 273 5.71 4.34 -1.22
N GLY A 274 4.88 3.30 -1.23
CA GLY A 274 3.53 3.33 -1.79
C GLY A 274 3.44 3.29 -3.32
N VAL A 275 4.57 3.30 -4.03
CA VAL A 275 4.60 3.30 -5.50
C VAL A 275 4.03 1.97 -6.03
N HIS A 276 3.10 2.07 -6.97
CA HIS A 276 2.61 0.93 -7.74
C HIS A 276 3.64 0.57 -8.81
N GLN A 277 4.05 -0.70 -8.86
CA GLN A 277 4.95 -1.22 -9.90
C GLN A 277 4.53 -2.63 -10.27
N GLU A 278 4.63 -2.97 -11.55
CA GLU A 278 4.45 -4.36 -12.01
C GLU A 278 5.51 -5.31 -11.42
N GLN A 279 6.66 -4.76 -11.06
CA GLN A 279 7.82 -5.47 -10.58
C GLN A 279 8.07 -5.15 -9.11
N LEU A 280 7.80 -6.12 -8.25
CA LEU A 280 8.04 -6.02 -6.81
C LEU A 280 8.91 -7.19 -6.34
N TYR A 281 9.67 -6.91 -5.29
CA TYR A 281 10.49 -7.88 -4.57
C TYR A 281 9.91 -8.10 -3.19
N THR A 282 9.93 -9.34 -2.69
CA THR A 282 9.44 -9.62 -1.34
C THR A 282 10.58 -9.67 -0.34
N CYS A 283 10.32 -9.29 0.92
CA CYS A 283 11.26 -9.46 2.03
C CYS A 283 11.82 -10.89 2.06
N ASP A 284 13.14 -11.02 2.20
CA ASP A 284 13.89 -12.27 2.23
C ASP A 284 13.35 -13.28 3.26
N ASN A 285 12.82 -12.80 4.40
CA ASN A 285 12.35 -13.65 5.49
C ASN A 285 10.86 -13.98 5.45
N CYS A 286 10.00 -12.96 5.32
CA CYS A 286 8.54 -13.18 5.37
C CYS A 286 7.92 -13.52 4.02
N ARG A 287 8.59 -13.16 2.92
CA ARG A 287 8.14 -13.36 1.53
C ARG A 287 6.74 -12.79 1.27
N PHE A 288 6.32 -11.79 2.06
CA PHE A 288 5.01 -11.16 2.00
C PHE A 288 5.11 -9.66 1.74
N ARG A 289 5.81 -8.91 2.61
CA ARG A 289 6.09 -7.48 2.38
C ARG A 289 6.78 -7.29 1.04
N THR A 290 6.31 -6.31 0.27
CA THR A 290 6.79 -6.01 -1.08
C THR A 290 7.47 -4.66 -1.18
N TYR A 291 8.54 -4.59 -1.97
CA TYR A 291 9.34 -3.40 -2.18
C TYR A 291 9.65 -3.21 -3.66
N CYS A 292 9.77 -1.96 -4.09
CA CYS A 292 10.18 -1.62 -5.46
C CYS A 292 11.69 -1.76 -5.69
N SER A 293 12.50 -1.79 -4.61
CA SER A 293 13.96 -1.86 -4.70
C SER A 293 14.58 -2.41 -3.43
N LYS A 294 15.84 -2.86 -3.52
CA LYS A 294 16.64 -3.27 -2.35
C LYS A 294 16.81 -2.13 -1.35
N SER A 295 17.00 -0.89 -1.84
CA SER A 295 17.08 0.30 -0.98
C SER A 295 15.82 0.51 -0.15
N CYS A 296 14.62 0.33 -0.71
CA CYS A 296 13.39 0.39 0.08
C CYS A 296 13.30 -0.76 1.10
N MET A 297 13.74 -1.95 0.74
CA MET A 297 13.77 -3.09 1.66
C MET A 297 14.72 -2.85 2.84
N GLU A 298 15.91 -2.30 2.58
CA GLU A 298 16.92 -1.98 3.61
C GLU A 298 16.47 -0.81 4.50
N SER A 299 15.84 0.20 3.91
CA SER A 299 15.32 1.34 4.66
C SER A 299 14.18 0.95 5.62
N ASP A 300 13.37 -0.05 5.27
CA ASP A 300 12.30 -0.55 6.13
C ASP A 300 12.79 -1.61 7.13
N ALA A 301 14.03 -2.12 7.00
CA ALA A 301 14.49 -3.32 7.72
C ALA A 301 14.44 -3.19 9.24
N GLU A 302 14.85 -2.03 9.79
CA GLU A 302 14.87 -1.79 11.24
C GLU A 302 13.47 -1.77 11.86
N VAL A 303 12.46 -1.34 11.11
CA VAL A 303 11.07 -1.34 11.57
C VAL A 303 10.44 -2.70 11.29
N HIS A 304 10.65 -3.24 10.09
CA HIS A 304 10.08 -4.48 9.62
C HIS A 304 10.51 -5.70 10.44
N GLN A 305 11.72 -5.71 11.03
CA GLN A 305 12.20 -6.84 11.81
C GLN A 305 11.24 -7.30 12.92
N TYR A 306 10.49 -6.37 13.54
CA TYR A 306 9.54 -6.67 14.61
C TYR A 306 8.25 -7.34 14.10
N GLU A 307 7.77 -6.93 12.93
CA GLU A 307 6.54 -7.44 12.31
C GLU A 307 6.78 -8.62 11.35
N CYS A 308 8.03 -8.81 10.89
CA CYS A 308 8.41 -9.76 9.85
C CYS A 308 7.91 -11.18 10.14
N TYR A 309 8.06 -11.65 11.37
CA TYR A 309 7.59 -12.98 11.74
C TYR A 309 6.05 -13.09 11.70
N GLY A 310 5.34 -12.03 12.08
CA GLY A 310 3.88 -11.95 12.01
C GLY A 310 3.35 -11.97 10.58
N TYR A 311 4.10 -11.38 9.64
CA TYR A 311 3.87 -11.54 8.20
C TYR A 311 4.14 -12.95 7.71
N LYS A 312 5.27 -13.53 8.13
CA LYS A 312 5.71 -14.87 7.69
C LYS A 312 4.62 -15.90 7.95
N ILE A 313 4.08 -15.93 9.17
CA ILE A 313 3.02 -16.88 9.57
C ILE A 313 1.60 -16.48 9.13
N GLY A 314 1.46 -15.39 8.37
CA GLY A 314 0.18 -14.88 7.87
C GLY A 314 -0.71 -14.19 8.92
N LEU A 315 -0.27 -14.04 10.17
CA LEU A 315 -1.08 -13.46 11.25
C LEU A 315 -1.43 -11.99 10.97
N ILE A 316 -0.44 -11.14 10.71
CA ILE A 316 -0.65 -9.70 10.48
C ILE A 316 -1.55 -9.47 9.25
N PRO A 317 -1.32 -10.11 8.09
CA PRO A 317 -2.23 -10.03 6.95
C PRO A 317 -3.67 -10.49 7.26
N MET A 318 -3.85 -11.64 7.94
CA MET A 318 -5.18 -12.19 8.27
C MET A 318 -5.93 -11.38 9.34
N LEU A 319 -5.23 -10.50 10.06
CA LEU A 319 -5.81 -9.55 11.01
C LEU A 319 -5.94 -8.13 10.43
N GLU A 320 -5.39 -7.87 9.24
CA GLU A 320 -5.26 -6.53 8.64
C GLU A 320 -4.64 -5.50 9.60
N ALA A 321 -3.66 -5.96 10.40
CA ALA A 321 -3.17 -5.24 11.57
C ALA A 321 -1.78 -4.59 11.36
N ASN A 322 -1.39 -4.34 10.11
CA ASN A 322 -0.09 -3.76 9.75
C ASN A 322 0.14 -2.40 10.42
N MET A 323 -0.72 -1.43 10.10
CA MET A 323 -0.62 -0.07 10.65
C MET A 323 -0.75 -0.08 12.18
N LEU A 324 -1.61 -0.95 12.71
CA LEU A 324 -1.79 -1.12 14.16
C LEU A 324 -0.51 -1.63 14.83
N PHE A 325 0.18 -2.60 14.24
CA PHE A 325 1.42 -3.14 14.79
C PHE A 325 2.52 -2.07 14.84
N ARG A 326 2.69 -1.28 13.76
CA ARG A 326 3.69 -0.20 13.73
C ARG A 326 3.40 0.89 14.76
N LEU A 327 2.14 1.33 14.85
CA LEU A 327 1.71 2.28 15.89
C LEU A 327 1.94 1.74 17.30
N PHE A 328 1.78 0.43 17.51
CA PHE A 328 2.06 -0.19 18.80
C PHE A 328 3.56 -0.17 19.15
N CYS A 329 4.44 -0.44 18.20
CA CYS A 329 5.88 -0.33 18.42
C CYS A 329 6.28 1.13 18.74
N GLU A 330 5.72 2.10 18.03
CA GLU A 330 5.93 3.53 18.31
C GLU A 330 5.36 3.92 19.68
N ALA A 331 4.20 3.36 20.09
CA ALA A 331 3.65 3.56 21.43
C ALA A 331 4.57 3.03 22.52
N ALA A 332 5.09 1.81 22.32
CA ALA A 332 5.99 1.17 23.26
C ALA A 332 7.30 1.97 23.42
N GLU A 333 7.83 2.48 22.31
CA GLU A 333 9.00 3.37 22.31
C GLU A 333 8.73 4.72 22.98
N TYR A 334 7.54 5.29 22.77
CA TYR A 334 7.10 6.52 23.43
C TYR A 334 6.97 6.35 24.95
N ILE A 335 6.45 5.21 25.42
CA ILE A 335 6.18 4.95 26.85
C ILE A 335 7.48 4.65 27.63
N LEU A 336 8.48 4.02 26.99
CA LEU A 336 9.67 3.51 27.66
C LEU A 336 10.43 4.58 28.48
N PRO A 337 10.72 5.80 27.99
CA PRO A 337 11.39 6.84 28.78
C PRO A 337 10.66 7.16 30.09
N ALA A 338 9.32 7.26 30.06
CA ALA A 338 8.54 7.53 31.26
C ALA A 338 8.63 6.39 32.28
N LEU A 339 8.64 5.14 31.83
CA LEU A 339 8.86 3.97 32.70
C LEU A 339 10.25 4.00 33.33
N VAL A 340 11.28 4.39 32.56
CA VAL A 340 12.65 4.52 33.06
C VAL A 340 12.74 5.59 34.13
N ASP A 341 12.19 6.78 33.88
CA ASP A 341 12.21 7.90 34.82
C ASP A 341 11.48 7.53 36.13
N TYR A 342 10.29 6.95 36.02
CA TYR A 342 9.53 6.48 37.19
C TYR A 342 10.30 5.43 38.01
N ALA A 343 10.98 4.49 37.34
CA ALA A 343 11.81 3.48 37.99
C ALA A 343 13.05 4.08 38.66
N LEU A 344 13.68 5.10 38.06
CA LEU A 344 14.82 5.81 38.64
C LEU A 344 14.45 6.58 39.91
N ASP A 345 13.20 7.06 40.00
CA ASP A 345 12.64 7.67 41.20
C ASP A 345 12.24 6.65 42.29
N GLY A 346 12.51 5.36 42.07
CA GLY A 346 12.19 4.27 42.98
C GLY A 346 10.76 3.75 42.87
N GLY A 347 10.02 4.20 41.85
CA GLY A 347 8.68 3.71 41.55
C GLY A 347 8.67 2.27 41.03
N VAL A 348 7.64 1.51 41.40
CA VAL A 348 7.40 0.15 40.90
C VAL A 348 5.94 0.02 40.50
N ILE A 349 5.69 -0.47 39.29
CA ILE A 349 4.33 -0.76 38.80
C ILE A 349 4.15 -2.27 38.79
N SER A 350 3.37 -2.78 39.74
CA SER A 350 3.09 -4.22 39.90
C SER A 350 1.62 -4.60 39.68
N ASP A 351 0.76 -3.64 39.40
CA ASP A 351 -0.65 -3.85 39.07
C ASP A 351 -0.92 -3.42 37.61
N PRO A 352 -1.61 -4.24 36.80
CA PRO A 352 -1.84 -3.93 35.39
C PRO A 352 -2.83 -2.78 35.16
N HIS A 353 -3.75 -2.53 36.09
CA HIS A 353 -4.62 -1.35 36.03
C HIS A 353 -3.82 -0.07 36.31
N ASP A 354 -2.89 -0.11 37.26
CA ASP A 354 -1.97 1.00 37.54
C ASP A 354 -1.05 1.26 36.34
N ALA A 355 -0.55 0.21 35.68
CA ALA A 355 0.23 0.35 34.45
C ALA A 355 -0.56 1.04 33.32
N TRP A 356 -1.81 0.65 33.12
CA TRP A 356 -2.68 1.31 32.15
C TRP A 356 -2.90 2.79 32.51
N THR A 357 -3.21 3.07 33.78
CA THR A 357 -3.46 4.43 34.28
C THR A 357 -2.22 5.31 34.08
N PHE A 358 -1.04 4.81 34.46
CA PHE A 358 0.24 5.49 34.25
C PHE A 358 0.47 5.87 32.80
N ILE A 359 0.22 4.95 31.86
CA ILE A 359 0.36 5.23 30.42
C ILE A 359 -0.57 6.35 29.96
N LEU A 360 -1.81 6.38 30.48
CA LEU A 360 -2.78 7.42 30.12
C LEU A 360 -2.40 8.78 30.70
N GLU A 361 -1.97 8.81 31.95
CA GLU A 361 -1.51 10.03 32.63
C GLU A 361 -0.29 10.60 31.91
N HIS A 362 0.71 9.77 31.62
CA HIS A 362 1.88 10.20 30.85
C HIS A 362 1.51 10.69 29.45
N ALA A 363 0.60 10.01 28.76
CA ALA A 363 0.11 10.49 27.47
C ALA A 363 -0.62 11.84 27.59
N GLN A 364 -1.28 12.16 28.71
CA GLN A 364 -1.99 13.42 28.89
C GLN A 364 -1.07 14.61 29.17
N GLU A 365 0.15 14.38 29.66
CA GLU A 365 1.14 15.44 29.92
C GLU A 365 1.42 16.30 28.68
N GLU A 366 1.60 17.61 28.87
CA GLU A 366 1.93 18.53 27.78
C GLU A 366 3.39 18.33 27.34
N GLU A 367 3.57 17.68 26.18
CA GLU A 367 4.88 17.50 25.58
C GLU A 367 5.42 18.81 24.97
N LYS A 368 6.75 19.02 25.07
CA LYS A 368 7.43 20.15 24.42
C LYS A 368 7.41 20.07 22.89
N ASN A 369 7.38 18.85 22.35
CA ASN A 369 7.33 18.55 20.93
C ASN A 369 6.13 17.64 20.68
N TYR A 370 5.50 17.76 19.51
CA TYR A 370 4.37 16.91 19.16
C TYR A 370 4.79 15.43 18.97
N ASN A 371 4.05 14.51 19.60
CA ASN A 371 4.11 13.08 19.33
C ASN A 371 2.73 12.53 18.94
N LEU A 372 2.65 11.87 17.78
CA LEU A 372 1.39 11.27 17.30
C LEU A 372 0.85 10.24 18.27
N VAL A 373 1.71 9.34 18.74
CA VAL A 373 1.24 8.23 19.56
C VAL A 373 0.84 8.70 20.94
N GLY A 374 1.55 9.68 21.52
CA GLY A 374 1.10 10.37 22.73
C GLY A 374 -0.31 10.95 22.58
N GLU A 375 -0.63 11.59 21.44
CA GLU A 375 -1.98 12.10 21.16
C GLU A 375 -3.05 11.00 21.03
N LEU A 376 -2.72 9.90 20.33
CA LEU A 376 -3.61 8.75 20.17
C LEU A 376 -3.84 7.99 21.49
N LEU A 377 -2.85 7.96 22.38
CA LEU A 377 -3.01 7.35 23.69
C LEU A 377 -3.81 8.25 24.64
N ALA A 378 -3.63 9.57 24.56
CA ALA A 378 -4.34 10.51 25.43
C ALA A 378 -5.83 10.65 25.09
N THR A 379 -6.21 10.43 23.83
CA THR A 379 -7.56 10.65 23.34
C THR A 379 -8.32 9.32 23.25
N PRO A 380 -9.43 9.10 23.97
CA PRO A 380 -10.20 7.87 23.81
C PRO A 380 -10.96 7.86 22.46
N PRO A 381 -10.94 6.75 21.69
CA PRO A 381 -11.75 6.60 20.49
C PRO A 381 -13.24 6.55 20.82
N ASN A 382 -14.08 7.15 19.98
CA ASN A 382 -15.53 7.04 20.13
C ASN A 382 -16.05 5.72 19.53
N TYR A 383 -15.98 4.64 20.30
CA TYR A 383 -16.40 3.30 19.86
C TYR A 383 -17.90 3.19 19.54
N THR A 384 -18.75 4.12 20.01
CA THR A 384 -20.19 4.14 19.68
C THR A 384 -20.48 4.37 18.20
N LEU A 385 -19.50 4.91 17.45
CA LEU A 385 -19.57 5.06 16.00
C LEU A 385 -19.36 3.74 15.23
N LEU A 386 -18.96 2.67 15.92
CA LEU A 386 -18.72 1.36 15.31
C LEU A 386 -19.97 0.47 15.40
N THR A 387 -20.16 -0.36 14.39
CA THR A 387 -21.11 -1.47 14.48
C THR A 387 -20.62 -2.48 15.51
N ARG A 388 -21.56 -3.20 16.14
CA ARG A 388 -21.26 -4.25 17.12
C ARG A 388 -20.27 -5.29 16.60
N GLU A 389 -20.41 -5.66 15.34
CA GLU A 389 -19.50 -6.60 14.68
C GLU A 389 -18.09 -6.04 14.55
N LYS A 390 -17.95 -4.81 14.05
CA LYS A 390 -16.64 -4.16 13.91
C LYS A 390 -15.97 -3.95 15.26
N TYR A 391 -16.73 -3.62 16.31
CA TYR A 391 -16.18 -3.54 17.66
C TYR A 391 -15.64 -4.90 18.15
N LYS A 392 -16.40 -5.99 17.94
CA LYS A 392 -15.92 -7.35 18.27
C LYS A 392 -14.70 -7.75 17.45
N GLU A 393 -14.64 -7.39 16.18
CA GLU A 393 -13.48 -7.65 15.31
C GLU A 393 -12.22 -6.94 15.85
N ILE A 394 -12.29 -5.65 16.21
CA ILE A 394 -11.11 -4.93 16.75
C ILE A 394 -10.69 -5.43 18.13
N VAL A 395 -11.63 -5.80 19.00
CA VAL A 395 -11.34 -6.44 20.30
C VAL A 395 -10.57 -7.75 20.07
N ALA A 396 -11.05 -8.56 19.13
CA ALA A 396 -10.45 -9.84 18.80
C ALA A 396 -9.07 -9.69 18.13
N THR A 397 -8.88 -8.66 17.31
CA THR A 397 -7.58 -8.30 16.73
C THR A 397 -6.60 -7.86 17.80
N ALA A 398 -6.97 -6.93 18.67
CA ALA A 398 -6.12 -6.42 19.74
C ALA A 398 -5.63 -7.54 20.67
N PHE A 399 -6.54 -8.41 21.12
CA PHE A 399 -6.20 -9.56 21.96
C PHE A 399 -5.26 -10.56 21.27
N ARG A 400 -5.56 -10.95 20.03
CA ARG A 400 -4.71 -11.95 19.32
C ARG A 400 -3.34 -11.39 19.00
N LEU A 401 -3.28 -10.12 18.63
CA LEU A 401 -2.04 -9.45 18.32
C LEU A 401 -1.19 -9.27 19.58
N SER A 402 -1.76 -8.95 20.74
CA SER A 402 -0.99 -8.85 21.99
C SER A 402 -0.39 -10.20 22.41
N VAL A 403 -1.15 -11.30 22.30
CA VAL A 403 -0.64 -12.65 22.58
C VAL A 403 0.52 -13.01 21.65
N PHE A 404 0.41 -12.65 20.37
CA PHE A 404 1.50 -12.84 19.40
C PHE A 404 2.72 -11.99 19.75
N ILE A 405 2.55 -10.68 19.97
CA ILE A 405 3.67 -9.78 20.25
C ILE A 405 4.44 -10.27 21.49
N TYR A 406 3.73 -10.66 22.55
CA TYR A 406 4.38 -11.17 23.76
C TYR A 406 5.13 -12.48 23.53
N ASN A 407 4.54 -13.44 22.81
CA ASN A 407 5.10 -14.79 22.71
C ASN A 407 6.17 -14.95 21.61
N ASP A 408 6.08 -14.17 20.55
CA ASP A 408 6.79 -14.41 19.29
C ASP A 408 7.66 -13.22 18.84
N THR A 409 7.74 -12.16 19.65
CA THR A 409 8.60 -11.00 19.38
C THR A 409 9.36 -10.58 20.63
N TYR A 410 10.39 -9.75 20.46
CA TYR A 410 11.16 -9.16 21.56
C TYR A 410 10.60 -7.82 22.06
N VAL A 411 9.42 -7.39 21.57
CA VAL A 411 8.87 -6.06 21.86
C VAL A 411 8.51 -5.91 23.34
N ALA A 412 7.95 -6.94 23.97
CA ALA A 412 7.64 -6.94 25.40
C ALA A 412 8.91 -6.78 26.25
N ASP A 413 9.93 -7.61 25.98
CA ASP A 413 11.22 -7.55 26.67
C ASP A 413 11.99 -6.24 26.42
N LYS A 414 11.80 -5.63 25.25
CA LYS A 414 12.50 -4.39 24.89
C LYS A 414 11.89 -3.16 25.58
N TYR A 415 10.57 -3.06 25.62
CA TYR A 415 9.89 -1.81 26.00
C TYR A 415 9.11 -1.89 27.32
N PHE A 416 8.74 -3.09 27.77
CA PHE A 416 7.88 -3.28 28.94
C PHE A 416 8.59 -4.01 30.10
N TYR A 417 9.91 -4.22 30.03
CA TYR A 417 10.68 -4.97 31.03
C TYR A 417 10.71 -4.33 32.43
N LEU A 418 10.39 -3.04 32.55
CA LEU A 418 10.30 -2.32 33.83
C LEU A 418 8.96 -2.51 34.55
N LEU A 419 7.95 -3.07 33.87
CA LEU A 419 6.69 -3.42 34.51
C LEU A 419 6.86 -4.73 35.29
N ALA A 420 6.66 -4.68 36.61
CA ALA A 420 6.77 -5.83 37.50
C ALA A 420 5.49 -6.70 37.45
N LEU A 421 5.09 -7.07 36.23
CA LEU A 421 3.85 -7.77 35.92
C LEU A 421 4.12 -9.21 35.46
N VAL A 422 3.18 -10.10 35.73
CA VAL A 422 3.23 -11.46 35.16
C VAL A 422 2.80 -11.45 33.69
N LYS A 423 3.10 -12.54 32.96
CA LYS A 423 2.79 -12.69 31.53
C LYS A 423 1.38 -12.25 31.14
N THR A 424 0.34 -12.72 31.85
CA THR A 424 -1.05 -12.43 31.52
C THR A 424 -1.37 -10.94 31.62
N ASP A 425 -0.75 -10.27 32.58
CA ASP A 425 -0.99 -8.89 32.92
C ASP A 425 -0.31 -7.97 31.90
N ILE A 426 0.91 -8.30 31.49
CA ILE A 426 1.60 -7.61 30.38
C ILE A 426 0.78 -7.74 29.08
N ILE A 427 0.32 -8.95 28.74
CA ILE A 427 -0.51 -9.15 27.54
C ILE A 427 -1.79 -8.31 27.61
N ASN A 428 -2.40 -8.18 28.79
CA ASN A 428 -3.63 -7.40 28.98
C ASN A 428 -3.39 -5.89 28.78
N VAL A 429 -2.30 -5.36 29.35
CA VAL A 429 -1.89 -3.95 29.13
C VAL A 429 -1.60 -3.69 27.66
N MET A 430 -0.83 -4.57 26.99
CA MET A 430 -0.56 -4.45 25.56
C MET A 430 -1.86 -4.51 24.72
N ALA A 431 -2.80 -5.37 25.09
CA ALA A 431 -4.08 -5.48 24.41
C ALA A 431 -4.93 -4.20 24.56
N ALA A 432 -4.88 -3.54 25.71
CA ALA A 432 -5.58 -2.27 25.94
C ALA A 432 -5.01 -1.15 25.07
N ILE A 433 -3.68 -1.05 24.99
CA ILE A 433 -2.97 -0.12 24.08
C ILE A 433 -3.41 -0.40 22.63
N LEU A 434 -3.37 -1.66 22.21
CA LEU A 434 -3.76 -2.07 20.85
C LEU A 434 -5.23 -1.78 20.55
N LEU A 435 -6.14 -1.93 21.51
CA LEU A 435 -7.55 -1.60 21.31
C LEU A 435 -7.75 -0.10 21.12
N ARG A 436 -7.05 0.74 21.90
CA ARG A 436 -7.10 2.20 21.74
C ARG A 436 -6.57 2.63 20.37
N LEU A 437 -5.37 2.17 20.02
CA LEU A 437 -4.76 2.47 18.72
C LEU A 437 -5.60 1.91 17.56
N GLY A 438 -6.14 0.69 17.70
CA GLY A 438 -6.99 0.05 16.70
C GLY A 438 -8.30 0.80 16.46
N GLY A 439 -8.88 1.36 17.52
CA GLY A 439 -10.03 2.26 17.43
C GLY A 439 -9.73 3.50 16.58
N HIS A 440 -8.58 4.14 16.83
CA HIS A 440 -8.14 5.28 16.02
C HIS A 440 -7.83 4.91 14.57
N VAL A 441 -7.15 3.80 14.33
CA VAL A 441 -6.90 3.30 12.98
C VAL A 441 -8.23 3.12 12.23
N LEU A 442 -9.23 2.51 12.85
CA LEU A 442 -10.51 2.24 12.19
C LEU A 442 -11.34 3.50 11.95
N LEU A 443 -11.38 4.42 12.93
CA LEU A 443 -12.24 5.61 12.89
C LEU A 443 -11.61 6.81 12.14
N ASN A 444 -10.28 6.94 12.17
CA ASN A 444 -9.58 8.15 11.72
C ASN A 444 -8.77 7.96 10.44
N SER A 445 -8.66 6.74 9.89
CA SER A 445 -7.94 6.53 8.63
C SER A 445 -8.76 6.97 7.44
N HIS A 446 -8.11 7.68 6.52
CA HIS A 446 -8.65 7.95 5.20
C HIS A 446 -8.53 6.72 4.30
N ARG A 447 -9.52 6.47 3.45
CA ARG A 447 -9.57 5.29 2.57
C ARG A 447 -9.71 5.74 1.12
N ASP A 448 -8.69 5.42 0.32
CA ASP A 448 -8.64 5.70 -1.11
C ASP A 448 -8.84 4.41 -1.91
N GLU A 449 -9.73 4.43 -2.91
CA GLU A 449 -9.84 3.36 -3.91
C GLU A 449 -8.91 3.65 -5.09
N LEU A 450 -7.83 2.88 -5.18
CA LEU A 450 -6.86 2.91 -6.27
C LEU A 450 -7.27 1.91 -7.35
N TYR A 451 -7.33 2.38 -8.60
CA TYR A 451 -7.65 1.57 -9.76
C TYR A 451 -6.44 1.51 -10.69
N TYR A 452 -5.96 0.30 -10.98
CA TYR A 452 -4.86 0.09 -11.91
C TYR A 452 -5.40 -0.51 -13.21
N THR A 453 -5.15 0.17 -14.34
CA THR A 453 -5.46 -0.34 -15.67
C THR A 453 -4.56 -1.53 -15.98
N LYS A 454 -5.16 -2.68 -16.32
CA LYS A 454 -4.41 -3.86 -16.78
C LYS A 454 -3.61 -3.50 -18.05
N PRO A 455 -2.27 -3.65 -18.05
CA PRO A 455 -1.50 -3.63 -19.28
C PRO A 455 -1.87 -4.89 -20.07
N GLY A 456 -2.78 -4.73 -21.03
CA GLY A 456 -3.34 -5.87 -21.76
C GLY A 456 -4.64 -5.61 -22.52
N ASN A 457 -5.31 -4.47 -22.29
CA ASN A 457 -6.42 -4.01 -23.15
C ASN A 457 -5.95 -3.02 -24.23
N LEU A 458 -4.64 -2.89 -24.45
CA LEU A 458 -4.08 -2.30 -25.67
C LEU A 458 -3.82 -3.43 -26.65
N ASP A 459 -4.85 -3.80 -27.41
CA ASP A 459 -4.70 -4.45 -28.71
C ASP A 459 -3.85 -3.53 -29.59
N GLY A 460 -2.53 -3.70 -29.52
CA GLY A 460 -1.57 -2.85 -30.21
C GLY A 460 -0.10 -3.25 -30.05
N MET A 461 0.21 -4.38 -29.40
CA MET A 461 1.56 -4.95 -29.39
C MET A 461 1.77 -5.93 -30.55
N ASN A 462 1.33 -5.53 -31.75
CA ASN A 462 1.67 -6.16 -33.02
C ASN A 462 2.30 -5.11 -33.92
N GLU A 463 3.55 -4.74 -33.62
CA GLU A 463 4.51 -4.45 -34.67
C GLU A 463 5.68 -5.42 -34.48
N PHE A 464 5.51 -6.62 -35.03
CA PHE A 464 6.62 -7.38 -35.56
C PHE A 464 7.27 -6.50 -36.65
N ASN A 465 8.21 -5.64 -36.26
CA ASN A 465 9.08 -5.00 -37.24
C ASN A 465 10.17 -6.01 -37.61
N GLU A 466 9.98 -6.64 -38.77
CA GLU A 466 10.97 -7.43 -39.53
C GLU A 466 12.16 -6.56 -40.04
N GLU A 467 12.40 -5.38 -39.47
CA GLU A 467 13.42 -4.40 -39.88
C GLU A 467 14.78 -4.55 -39.18
N PHE A 468 15.22 -5.78 -38.95
CA PHE A 468 16.64 -6.04 -38.63
C PHE A 468 17.37 -6.92 -39.65
N ASP A 469 16.70 -7.29 -40.75
CA ASP A 469 17.34 -8.15 -41.74
C ASP A 469 18.16 -7.41 -42.80
N LYS A 470 18.08 -6.06 -42.91
CA LYS A 470 18.84 -5.33 -43.95
C LYS A 470 19.27 -3.93 -43.50
N CYS A 471 20.43 -3.86 -42.87
CA CYS A 471 21.18 -2.62 -42.72
C CYS A 471 21.55 -2.09 -44.11
N GLY A 472 21.08 -0.88 -44.44
CA GLY A 472 21.35 -0.23 -45.72
C GLY A 472 20.94 1.24 -45.72
N ASN A 473 21.89 2.07 -45.27
CA ASN A 473 22.00 3.53 -45.50
C ASN A 473 20.96 4.45 -44.86
N LEU A 474 21.37 5.03 -43.73
CA LEU A 474 20.99 6.38 -43.31
C LEU A 474 21.35 7.40 -44.40
N PRO A 475 20.55 8.49 -44.50
CA PRO A 475 21.01 9.75 -43.90
C PRO A 475 19.96 10.38 -42.99
N MET A 476 20.44 11.03 -41.92
CA MET A 476 19.66 11.86 -41.01
C MET A 476 19.45 13.30 -41.56
N PRO A 477 19.08 14.31 -40.75
CA PRO A 477 17.71 14.83 -40.61
C PRO A 477 17.64 16.33 -40.95
N THR A 478 16.51 16.85 -41.43
CA THR A 478 16.29 18.32 -41.35
C THR A 478 14.83 18.71 -41.27
N ASP A 479 14.61 19.67 -40.38
CA ASP A 479 13.57 20.69 -40.34
C ASP A 479 12.22 20.39 -39.65
N ARG A 480 12.22 20.73 -38.35
CA ARG A 480 11.31 21.69 -37.68
C ARG A 480 9.80 21.63 -38.00
N ILE A 481 9.05 21.28 -36.96
CA ILE A 481 7.89 22.01 -36.42
C ILE A 481 7.15 22.92 -37.40
N SER A 482 5.96 22.49 -37.87
CA SER A 482 4.70 23.26 -37.82
C SER A 482 3.58 22.57 -38.60
N ALA A 483 2.55 22.06 -37.91
CA ALA A 483 1.12 22.14 -38.28
C ALA A 483 0.28 21.09 -37.52
N ASN A 484 -0.91 21.52 -37.14
CA ASN A 484 -1.81 20.94 -36.15
C ASN A 484 -2.70 19.83 -36.76
N VAL A 485 -2.74 18.64 -36.15
CA VAL A 485 -3.53 17.44 -36.59
C VAL A 485 -5.03 17.73 -36.72
N PHE A 486 -5.55 18.70 -35.96
CA PHE A 486 -6.96 19.09 -36.01
C PHE A 486 -7.38 19.81 -37.31
N SER A 487 -6.43 20.21 -38.16
CA SER A 487 -6.73 20.82 -39.47
C SER A 487 -6.87 19.80 -40.61
N PHE A 488 -6.41 18.55 -40.43
CA PHE A 488 -6.32 17.57 -41.52
C PHE A 488 -7.59 16.73 -41.71
N TYR A 489 -8.42 16.56 -40.66
CA TYR A 489 -9.55 15.63 -40.71
C TYR A 489 -10.95 16.26 -40.65
N GLY A 490 -11.07 17.58 -40.44
CA GLY A 490 -12.36 18.28 -40.58
C GLY A 490 -13.52 17.67 -39.79
N VAL A 491 -13.27 17.10 -38.60
CA VAL A 491 -14.29 16.48 -37.74
C VAL A 491 -14.74 17.49 -36.68
N ASN A 492 -16.06 17.78 -36.64
CA ASN A 492 -16.67 18.72 -35.71
C ASN A 492 -17.08 17.98 -34.42
N ALA A 493 -16.17 17.92 -33.44
CA ALA A 493 -16.33 17.21 -32.16
C ALA A 493 -17.51 17.68 -31.28
N ILE A 494 -18.19 18.77 -31.65
CA ILE A 494 -19.25 19.39 -30.84
C ILE A 494 -20.62 18.77 -31.15
N SER A 495 -20.87 18.24 -32.35
CA SER A 495 -22.18 17.61 -32.66
C SER A 495 -22.32 16.22 -32.04
N ASP A 496 -21.26 15.40 -32.09
CA ASP A 496 -21.33 14.00 -31.64
C ASP A 496 -21.37 13.85 -30.11
N PHE A 497 -20.87 14.86 -29.37
CA PHE A 497 -20.94 14.88 -27.91
C PHE A 497 -22.36 15.20 -27.39
N VAL A 498 -23.09 16.07 -28.10
CA VAL A 498 -24.45 16.49 -27.69
C VAL A 498 -25.47 15.37 -27.90
N ASP A 499 -25.30 14.54 -28.94
CA ASP A 499 -26.18 13.39 -29.21
C ASP A 499 -25.96 12.21 -28.24
N CYS A 500 -24.74 12.05 -27.72
CA CYS A 500 -24.44 11.06 -26.67
C CYS A 500 -24.88 11.52 -25.27
N TYR A 501 -24.85 12.83 -24.99
CA TYR A 501 -25.21 13.37 -23.67
C TYR A 501 -26.72 13.32 -23.40
N ASN A 502 -27.55 13.58 -24.43
CA ASN A 502 -29.01 13.60 -24.28
C ASN A 502 -29.61 12.18 -24.12
N ASN A 503 -28.95 11.12 -24.62
CA ASN A 503 -29.44 9.73 -24.48
C ASN A 503 -29.17 9.10 -23.09
N VAL A 504 -28.39 9.76 -22.22
CA VAL A 504 -28.03 9.24 -20.88
C VAL A 504 -28.77 9.98 -19.76
N HIS A 505 -29.43 11.11 -20.04
CA HIS A 505 -29.99 11.98 -19.01
C HIS A 505 -31.49 11.80 -18.69
N ASP A 506 -32.22 10.95 -19.44
CA ASP A 506 -33.66 10.72 -19.23
C ASP A 506 -34.02 9.38 -18.55
N SER A 507 -33.12 8.78 -17.76
CA SER A 507 -33.48 7.58 -16.99
C SER A 507 -32.86 7.56 -15.59
N LEU A 508 -33.75 7.54 -14.60
CA LEU A 508 -33.57 7.24 -13.17
C LEU A 508 -33.50 8.46 -12.24
N VAL A 509 -34.66 9.10 -12.07
CA VAL A 509 -35.08 9.69 -10.79
C VAL A 509 -35.86 8.62 -10.03
N GLU A 510 -35.38 8.25 -8.84
CA GLU A 510 -36.24 7.99 -7.68
C GLU A 510 -35.40 8.15 -6.41
N ALA A 511 -35.93 8.95 -5.48
CA ALA A 511 -35.31 9.33 -4.23
C ALA A 511 -35.83 8.43 -3.12
N GLU A 512 -34.92 7.73 -2.43
CA GLU A 512 -35.15 7.22 -1.08
C GLU A 512 -33.99 7.68 -0.19
N HIS A 513 -34.35 8.23 0.97
CA HIS A 513 -33.42 8.75 1.96
C HIS A 513 -32.78 7.60 2.76
N GLU A 514 -31.63 7.13 2.32
CA GLU A 514 -30.75 6.28 3.12
C GLU A 514 -29.56 7.09 3.64
N TYR A 515 -29.34 7.04 4.95
CA TYR A 515 -28.08 7.49 5.54
C TYR A 515 -26.94 6.68 4.92
N PRO A 516 -25.90 7.31 4.33
CA PRO A 516 -24.86 6.55 3.66
C PRO A 516 -24.10 5.72 4.69
N GLU A 517 -24.17 4.40 4.55
CA GLU A 517 -23.17 3.48 5.06
C GLU A 517 -21.79 3.98 4.58
N LYS A 518 -21.03 4.68 5.43
CA LYS A 518 -19.67 5.14 5.10
C LYS A 518 -18.66 3.99 4.94
N PHE A 519 -19.06 2.73 5.08
CA PHE A 519 -18.13 1.62 5.34
C PHE A 519 -18.31 0.34 4.50
N SER A 520 -19.21 0.24 3.51
CA SER A 520 -19.50 -1.04 2.84
C SER A 520 -18.71 -1.32 1.54
N LYS A 521 -17.38 -1.17 1.57
CA LYS A 521 -16.52 -1.98 0.70
C LYS A 521 -15.46 -2.70 1.53
N ASP A 522 -15.75 -3.96 1.84
CA ASP A 522 -14.77 -4.87 2.43
C ASP A 522 -13.50 -4.92 1.58
N SER A 523 -12.36 -5.01 2.25
CA SER A 523 -11.05 -5.00 1.63
C SER A 523 -10.82 -6.27 0.79
N PRO A 524 -10.08 -6.20 -0.33
CA PRO A 524 -9.67 -7.38 -1.10
C PRO A 524 -9.12 -8.55 -0.26
N ILE A 525 -8.20 -8.30 0.68
CA ILE A 525 -7.68 -9.34 1.59
C ILE A 525 -8.75 -9.89 2.53
N PHE A 526 -9.68 -9.05 2.99
CA PHE A 526 -10.83 -9.49 3.78
C PHE A 526 -11.69 -10.45 2.97
N ARG A 527 -12.05 -10.10 1.72
CA ARG A 527 -12.84 -10.95 0.82
C ARG A 527 -12.15 -12.28 0.53
N PHE A 528 -10.84 -12.26 0.29
CA PHE A 528 -10.05 -13.47 0.11
C PHE A 528 -10.11 -14.38 1.36
N ALA A 529 -9.90 -13.81 2.55
CA ALA A 529 -9.97 -14.56 3.80
C ALA A 529 -11.39 -15.09 4.07
N ASP A 530 -12.42 -14.29 3.78
CA ASP A 530 -13.83 -14.64 3.94
C ASP A 530 -14.22 -15.84 3.07
N ARG A 531 -13.77 -15.80 1.81
CA ARG A 531 -13.92 -16.91 0.88
C ARG A 531 -13.25 -18.18 1.37
N LEU A 532 -12.01 -18.08 1.85
CA LEU A 532 -11.31 -19.23 2.44
C LEU A 532 -12.05 -19.80 3.66
N HIS A 533 -12.61 -18.94 4.51
CA HIS A 533 -13.42 -19.36 5.64
C HIS A 533 -14.62 -20.20 5.19
N SER A 534 -15.38 -19.72 4.21
CA SER A 534 -16.51 -20.47 3.64
C SER A 534 -16.09 -21.84 3.10
N ILE A 535 -15.10 -21.86 2.21
CA ILE A 535 -14.63 -23.08 1.54
C ILE A 535 -14.14 -24.11 2.56
N CYS A 536 -13.38 -23.66 3.57
CA CYS A 536 -12.85 -24.55 4.60
C CYS A 536 -13.94 -25.08 5.54
N VAL A 537 -15.01 -24.32 5.78
CA VAL A 537 -16.19 -24.80 6.53
C VAL A 537 -16.92 -25.91 5.76
N GLN A 538 -17.05 -25.75 4.45
CA GLN A 538 -17.64 -26.76 3.56
C GLN A 538 -16.71 -27.95 3.30
N LYS A 539 -15.44 -27.87 3.73
CA LYS A 539 -14.40 -28.91 3.56
C LYS A 539 -14.08 -29.23 2.10
N TYR A 540 -14.15 -28.24 1.23
CA TYR A 540 -13.64 -28.36 -0.13
C TYR A 540 -12.11 -28.44 -0.14
N GLU A 541 -11.57 -29.35 -0.95
CA GLU A 541 -10.14 -29.38 -1.25
C GLU A 541 -9.87 -28.53 -2.50
N ILE A 542 -8.87 -27.66 -2.40
CA ILE A 542 -8.43 -26.77 -3.48
C ILE A 542 -7.06 -27.27 -3.98
N GLU A 543 -6.94 -27.52 -5.28
CA GLU A 543 -5.67 -27.85 -5.94
C GLU A 543 -5.13 -26.67 -6.74
N THR A 544 -6.02 -25.91 -7.38
CA THR A 544 -5.68 -24.77 -8.25
C THR A 544 -6.34 -23.47 -7.79
N ILE A 545 -5.82 -22.34 -8.29
CA ILE A 545 -6.44 -21.04 -8.02
C ILE A 545 -7.83 -20.93 -8.67
N GLU A 546 -8.03 -21.61 -9.80
CA GLU A 546 -9.31 -21.69 -10.49
C GLU A 546 -10.37 -22.39 -9.63
N ASP A 547 -10.01 -23.46 -8.91
CA ASP A 547 -10.92 -24.13 -7.96
C ASP A 547 -11.36 -23.17 -6.85
N LEU A 548 -10.43 -22.36 -6.34
CA LEU A 548 -10.72 -21.35 -5.33
C LEU A 548 -11.72 -20.32 -5.86
N VAL A 549 -11.57 -19.85 -7.10
CA VAL A 549 -12.46 -18.86 -7.74
C VAL A 549 -13.81 -19.42 -8.17
N ALA A 550 -13.89 -20.72 -8.46
CA ALA A 550 -15.13 -21.39 -8.81
C ALA A 550 -15.96 -21.81 -7.59
N ALA A 551 -15.33 -22.00 -6.43
CA ALA A 551 -16.00 -22.50 -5.23
C ALA A 551 -17.13 -21.58 -4.74
N GLU A 552 -18.29 -22.15 -4.43
CA GLU A 552 -19.44 -21.42 -3.88
C GLU A 552 -19.14 -20.90 -2.48
N THR A 553 -19.44 -19.62 -2.23
CA THR A 553 -19.28 -18.99 -0.91
C THR A 553 -20.59 -18.98 -0.14
N LEU A 554 -20.56 -19.47 1.09
CA LEU A 554 -21.65 -19.39 2.06
C LEU A 554 -21.90 -17.93 2.47
N PRO A 555 -23.15 -17.58 2.79
CA PRO A 555 -23.47 -16.31 3.43
C PRO A 555 -22.70 -16.12 4.74
N ARG A 556 -22.34 -14.86 5.03
CA ARG A 556 -21.52 -14.47 6.17
C ARG A 556 -22.05 -15.01 7.49
N ASP A 557 -23.34 -14.85 7.74
CA ASP A 557 -24.01 -15.25 8.99
C ASP A 557 -23.92 -16.75 9.24
N GLN A 558 -24.03 -17.57 8.18
CA GLN A 558 -23.91 -19.03 8.30
C GLN A 558 -22.50 -19.44 8.72
N VAL A 559 -21.48 -18.77 8.19
CA VAL A 559 -20.09 -19.02 8.60
C VAL A 559 -19.90 -18.65 10.07
N ASP A 560 -20.44 -17.50 10.49
CA ASP A 560 -20.32 -17.04 11.87
C ASP A 560 -21.02 -17.97 12.88
N GLU A 561 -22.21 -18.47 12.55
CA GLU A 561 -22.91 -19.48 13.36
C GLU A 561 -22.07 -20.76 13.53
N VAL A 562 -21.47 -21.26 12.44
CA VAL A 562 -20.61 -22.45 12.48
C VAL A 562 -19.37 -22.22 13.35
N LEU A 563 -18.73 -21.06 13.21
CA LEU A 563 -17.54 -20.69 14.00
C LEU A 563 -17.85 -20.59 15.49
N GLN A 564 -19.05 -20.13 15.87
CA GLN A 564 -19.49 -20.07 17.27
C GLN A 564 -19.65 -21.47 17.88
N ILE A 565 -20.16 -22.45 17.12
CA ILE A 565 -20.41 -23.82 17.58
C ILE A 565 -19.10 -24.64 17.68
N PHE A 566 -18.08 -24.30 16.88
CA PHE A 566 -16.84 -25.06 16.87
C PHE A 566 -16.09 -24.96 18.21
N ASN A 567 -15.65 -26.12 18.71
CA ASN A 567 -14.68 -26.19 19.80
C ASN A 567 -13.27 -25.85 19.29
N THR A 568 -12.33 -25.64 20.23
CA THR A 568 -10.95 -25.25 19.91
C THR A 568 -10.26 -26.21 18.94
N SER A 569 -10.47 -27.53 19.07
CA SER A 569 -9.89 -28.51 18.14
C SER A 569 -10.38 -28.32 16.70
N LYS A 570 -11.70 -28.16 16.51
CA LYS A 570 -12.29 -27.87 15.19
C LYS A 570 -11.82 -26.53 14.63
N ARG A 571 -11.72 -25.49 15.46
CA ARG A 571 -11.19 -24.17 15.05
C ARG A 571 -9.72 -24.25 14.63
N CYS A 572 -8.88 -24.98 15.36
CA CYS A 572 -7.49 -25.22 14.99
C CYS A 572 -7.37 -25.97 13.66
N HIS A 573 -8.21 -26.99 13.43
CA HIS A 573 -8.25 -27.71 12.17
C HIS A 573 -8.67 -26.80 11.00
N LEU A 574 -9.70 -25.98 11.20
CA LEU A 574 -10.12 -24.99 10.22
C LEU A 574 -9.00 -23.99 9.90
N LEU A 575 -8.37 -23.42 10.93
CA LEU A 575 -7.29 -22.46 10.77
C LEU A 575 -6.10 -23.03 10.01
N ARG A 576 -5.78 -24.30 10.23
CA ARG A 576 -4.74 -25.01 9.48
C ARG A 576 -5.04 -25.01 7.97
N ASN A 577 -6.27 -25.30 7.57
CA ASN A 577 -6.65 -25.31 6.16
C ASN A 577 -6.66 -23.90 5.57
N ILE A 578 -7.19 -22.92 6.31
CA ILE A 578 -7.15 -21.51 5.92
C ILE A 578 -5.70 -21.05 5.70
N ALA A 579 -4.80 -21.33 6.65
CA ALA A 579 -3.39 -20.93 6.55
C ALA A 579 -2.67 -21.61 5.38
N LYS A 580 -2.95 -22.89 5.15
CA LYS A 580 -2.43 -23.63 3.99
C LYS A 580 -2.82 -22.92 2.70
N TYR A 581 -4.12 -22.74 2.46
CA TYR A 581 -4.62 -22.16 1.21
C TYR A 581 -4.29 -20.68 1.07
N PHE A 582 -4.24 -19.94 2.18
CA PHE A 582 -3.76 -18.56 2.19
C PHE A 582 -2.34 -18.49 1.64
N HIS A 583 -1.38 -19.23 2.22
CA HIS A 583 0.01 -19.15 1.78
C HIS A 583 0.27 -19.74 0.39
N GLN A 584 -0.52 -20.74 -0.02
CA GLN A 584 -0.45 -21.33 -1.35
C GLN A 584 -0.96 -20.39 -2.44
N PHE A 585 -2.08 -19.69 -2.19
CA PHE A 585 -2.80 -18.99 -3.26
C PHE A 585 -2.75 -17.46 -3.18
N VAL A 586 -2.28 -16.85 -2.09
CA VAL A 586 -2.32 -15.38 -1.93
C VAL A 586 -1.62 -14.65 -3.08
N ASN A 587 -0.45 -15.10 -3.52
CA ASN A 587 0.27 -14.44 -4.63
C ASN A 587 -0.50 -14.58 -5.95
N GLN A 588 -0.97 -15.79 -6.26
CA GLN A 588 -1.71 -16.05 -7.49
C GLN A 588 -3.06 -15.32 -7.51
N TYR A 589 -3.75 -15.23 -6.36
CA TYR A 589 -5.02 -14.53 -6.22
C TYR A 589 -4.88 -13.05 -6.57
N PHE A 590 -3.93 -12.35 -5.96
CA PHE A 590 -3.74 -10.92 -6.19
C PHE A 590 -3.04 -10.60 -7.52
N ASN A 591 -2.19 -11.48 -8.04
CA ASN A 591 -1.54 -11.24 -9.34
C ASN A 591 -2.41 -11.61 -10.55
N LYS A 592 -3.26 -12.65 -10.44
CA LYS A 592 -4.07 -13.16 -11.57
C LYS A 592 -5.51 -12.67 -11.57
N ILE A 593 -6.12 -12.48 -10.40
CA ILE A 593 -7.57 -12.23 -10.27
C ILE A 593 -7.84 -10.79 -9.84
N GLU A 594 -7.35 -10.39 -8.66
CA GLU A 594 -7.65 -9.11 -8.05
C GLU A 594 -6.45 -8.15 -8.10
N ASN A 595 -6.03 -7.77 -9.31
CA ASN A 595 -4.84 -6.94 -9.56
C ASN A 595 -5.13 -5.50 -10.01
N SER A 596 -6.40 -5.10 -10.01
CA SER A 596 -6.85 -3.84 -10.62
C SER A 596 -7.50 -2.88 -9.64
N VAL A 597 -7.79 -3.32 -8.42
CA VAL A 597 -8.44 -2.52 -7.38
C VAL A 597 -7.70 -2.70 -6.06
N GLN A 598 -7.43 -1.59 -5.38
CA GLN A 598 -6.75 -1.59 -4.10
C GLN A 598 -7.30 -0.49 -3.22
N LEU A 599 -7.59 -0.81 -1.97
CA LEU A 599 -7.94 0.15 -0.95
C LEU A 599 -6.66 0.54 -0.20
N LYS A 600 -6.32 1.82 -0.21
CA LYS A 600 -5.24 2.38 0.61
C LYS A 600 -5.86 3.04 1.83
N SER A 601 -5.54 2.52 3.02
CA SER A 601 -5.90 3.14 4.29
C SER A 601 -4.72 3.97 4.77
N THR A 602 -4.92 5.26 5.04
CA THR A 602 -3.87 6.20 5.39
C THR A 602 -4.24 6.95 6.66
N LEU A 603 -3.35 6.95 7.65
CA LEU A 603 -3.50 7.74 8.87
C LEU A 603 -2.82 9.10 8.71
N PHE A 604 -3.63 10.15 8.88
CA PHE A 604 -3.17 11.53 8.96
C PHE A 604 -3.35 12.05 10.38
N VAL A 605 -2.34 12.77 10.86
CA VAL A 605 -2.31 13.45 12.15
C VAL A 605 -3.27 14.63 12.19
N THR A 606 -3.15 15.55 11.23
CA THR A 606 -3.83 16.85 11.27
C THR A 606 -5.14 16.80 10.51
N LEU A 607 -5.18 16.18 9.33
CA LEU A 607 -6.36 16.10 8.48
C LEU A 607 -7.59 15.52 9.21
N LYS A 608 -7.40 14.57 10.14
CA LYS A 608 -8.47 13.95 10.93
C LYS A 608 -9.26 14.96 11.78
N THR A 609 -8.65 16.10 12.14
CA THR A 609 -9.26 17.13 12.99
C THR A 609 -10.13 18.11 12.21
N PHE A 610 -10.00 18.14 10.88
CA PHE A 610 -10.84 18.97 10.04
C PHE A 610 -12.20 18.29 9.84
N ARG A 611 -13.27 19.06 10.02
CA ARG A 611 -14.63 18.56 9.80
C ARG A 611 -14.83 18.25 8.32
N GLN A 612 -15.37 17.06 8.04
CA GLN A 612 -15.65 16.59 6.67
C GLN A 612 -17.12 16.77 6.25
N ASN A 613 -18.01 16.98 7.22
CA ASN A 613 -19.44 17.09 7.02
C ASN A 613 -19.92 18.45 7.56
N GLY A 614 -20.06 19.44 6.68
CA GLY A 614 -20.61 20.75 7.04
C GLY A 614 -21.31 21.43 5.87
N VAL A 615 -22.23 22.34 6.17
CA VAL A 615 -23.04 23.08 5.19
C VAL A 615 -22.17 24.02 4.34
N THR A 616 -21.11 24.58 4.94
CA THR A 616 -20.20 25.53 4.29
C THR A 616 -18.81 24.93 4.12
N LYS A 617 -18.62 24.16 3.05
CA LYS A 617 -17.31 23.60 2.69
C LYS A 617 -16.43 24.69 2.10
N ASN A 618 -15.27 24.93 2.69
CA ASN A 618 -14.42 26.10 2.39
C ASN A 618 -12.92 25.78 2.23
N VAL A 619 -12.54 24.50 2.39
CA VAL A 619 -11.19 23.99 2.14
C VAL A 619 -11.27 22.79 1.19
N LYS A 620 -10.51 22.80 0.11
CA LYS A 620 -10.36 21.65 -0.80
C LYS A 620 -9.12 20.85 -0.41
N ALA A 621 -9.28 19.56 -0.12
CA ALA A 621 -8.16 18.64 0.07
C ALA A 621 -7.70 18.06 -1.28
N VAL A 622 -6.39 18.10 -1.55
CA VAL A 622 -5.77 17.57 -2.76
C VAL A 622 -4.69 16.58 -2.36
N SER A 623 -4.83 15.34 -2.80
CA SER A 623 -3.81 14.30 -2.64
C SER A 623 -2.83 14.36 -3.82
N LEU A 624 -1.54 14.50 -3.54
CA LEU A 624 -0.47 14.42 -4.53
C LEU A 624 -0.12 12.95 -4.84
N PRO A 625 0.55 12.67 -5.98
CA PRO A 625 1.04 11.32 -6.30
C PRO A 625 1.96 10.72 -5.22
N SER A 626 2.65 11.55 -4.44
CA SER A 626 3.48 11.11 -3.30
C SER A 626 2.65 10.67 -2.08
N GLY A 627 1.32 10.77 -2.12
CA GLY A 627 0.42 10.54 -0.98
C GLY A 627 0.30 11.72 -0.01
N LYS A 628 1.06 12.81 -0.22
CA LYS A 628 0.96 14.06 0.57
C LYS A 628 -0.39 14.73 0.29
N VAL A 629 -1.04 15.24 1.34
CA VAL A 629 -2.31 15.97 1.23
C VAL A 629 -2.08 17.46 1.46
N ILE A 630 -2.70 18.27 0.61
CA ILE A 630 -2.71 19.73 0.71
C ILE A 630 -4.15 20.20 0.90
N GLY A 631 -4.41 21.03 1.91
CA GLY A 631 -5.68 21.72 2.07
C GLY A 631 -5.56 23.16 1.55
N VAL A 632 -6.41 23.54 0.59
CA VAL A 632 -6.42 24.88 -0.03
C VAL A 632 -7.76 25.57 0.17
N THR A 633 -7.77 26.84 0.58
CA THR A 633 -9.01 27.60 0.78
C THR A 633 -9.73 27.86 -0.55
N THR A 634 -11.02 27.54 -0.63
CA THR A 634 -11.83 27.75 -1.85
C THR A 634 -12.44 29.16 -1.93
N LYS A 635 -12.48 29.86 -0.79
CA LYS A 635 -12.94 31.24 -0.63
C LYS A 635 -12.09 31.96 0.42
N LYS A 636 -12.26 33.27 0.56
CA LYS A 636 -11.69 34.00 1.70
C LYS A 636 -12.33 33.48 2.99
N ILE A 637 -11.51 33.16 3.98
CA ILE A 637 -11.93 32.69 5.31
C ILE A 637 -11.77 33.85 6.29
N HIS A 638 -12.81 34.15 7.04
CA HIS A 638 -12.74 35.18 8.07
C HIS A 638 -12.28 34.61 9.41
N LYS A 639 -11.65 35.45 10.24
CA LYS A 639 -11.29 35.07 11.62
C LYS A 639 -12.52 34.51 12.36
N GLY A 640 -12.33 33.36 13.00
CA GLY A 640 -13.35 32.63 13.77
C GLY A 640 -14.21 31.67 12.93
N GLU A 641 -14.09 31.68 11.59
CA GLU A 641 -14.78 30.70 10.76
C GLU A 641 -14.13 29.31 10.87
N GLU A 642 -14.97 28.27 10.87
CA GLU A 642 -14.53 26.87 10.85
C GLU A 642 -14.00 26.50 9.46
N LEU A 643 -12.87 25.79 9.40
CA LEU A 643 -12.32 25.20 8.20
C LEU A 643 -12.92 23.80 8.01
N VAL A 644 -13.77 23.67 6.99
CA VAL A 644 -14.51 22.45 6.66
C VAL A 644 -14.08 21.96 5.29
N LEU A 645 -13.69 20.68 5.22
CA LEU A 645 -13.22 20.05 3.99
C LEU A 645 -14.36 19.82 3.00
N CYS A 646 -14.13 20.14 1.73
CA CYS A 646 -14.93 19.69 0.61
C CYS A 646 -14.70 18.18 0.37
N PRO A 647 -15.75 17.35 0.19
CA PRO A 647 -15.61 15.92 -0.10
C PRO A 647 -15.21 15.63 -1.55
N ASP A 648 -14.90 16.64 -2.37
CA ASP A 648 -14.28 16.45 -3.67
C ASP A 648 -12.79 16.16 -3.49
N PHE A 649 -12.50 14.97 -2.97
CA PHE A 649 -11.25 14.29 -3.25
C PHE A 649 -11.20 14.13 -4.77
N SER A 650 -10.26 14.80 -5.42
CA SER A 650 -10.11 14.74 -6.88
C SER A 650 -10.10 13.27 -7.31
N ARG A 651 -11.14 12.83 -8.04
CA ARG A 651 -11.20 11.47 -8.58
C ARG A 651 -9.92 11.22 -9.37
N HIS A 652 -9.33 10.04 -9.22
CA HIS A 652 -8.08 9.59 -9.85
C HIS A 652 -7.97 9.76 -11.38
N ARG A 653 -9.02 10.21 -12.08
CA ARG A 653 -8.96 10.53 -13.51
C ARG A 653 -8.03 11.71 -13.86
N ASP A 654 -7.60 12.49 -12.86
CA ASP A 654 -6.72 13.64 -13.09
C ASP A 654 -5.21 13.33 -12.89
N HIS A 655 -4.79 12.07 -12.75
CA HIS A 655 -3.35 11.75 -12.60
C HIS A 655 -2.51 12.24 -13.79
N ASN A 656 -3.07 12.24 -15.01
CA ASN A 656 -2.40 12.81 -16.19
C ASN A 656 -2.44 14.34 -16.23
N ILE A 657 -3.39 14.98 -15.53
CA ILE A 657 -3.55 16.45 -15.50
C ILE A 657 -2.67 17.06 -14.39
N VAL A 658 -2.51 16.36 -13.26
CA VAL A 658 -1.65 16.80 -12.14
C VAL A 658 -0.16 16.72 -12.50
N LEU A 659 0.25 15.76 -13.34
CA LEU A 659 1.61 15.70 -13.90
C LEU A 659 1.95 16.89 -14.81
N ASP A 660 0.95 17.51 -15.44
CA ASP A 660 1.13 18.70 -16.29
C ASP A 660 0.93 20.03 -15.54
N LEU A 661 0.12 20.05 -14.47
CA LEU A 661 -0.02 21.20 -13.58
C LEU A 661 1.20 21.39 -12.68
N ALA A 662 1.86 20.32 -12.24
CA ALA A 662 3.15 20.44 -11.53
C ALA A 662 4.28 21.03 -12.41
N ARG A 663 4.07 21.13 -13.74
CA ARG A 663 5.00 21.73 -14.71
C ARG A 663 4.71 23.19 -15.03
N ARG A 664 3.57 23.74 -14.59
CA ARG A 664 3.17 25.12 -14.86
C ARG A 664 2.85 25.79 -13.53
N GLU A 665 3.55 26.85 -13.18
CA GLU A 665 3.48 27.60 -11.91
C GLU A 665 2.11 28.26 -11.59
N ASP A 666 0.99 27.77 -12.14
CA ASP A 666 -0.34 28.35 -11.98
C ASP A 666 -1.33 27.34 -11.38
N PHE A 667 -1.50 27.38 -10.05
CA PHE A 667 -2.62 26.74 -9.35
C PHE A 667 -3.90 27.60 -9.41
N ASN A 668 -4.30 28.05 -10.61
CA ASN A 668 -5.57 28.76 -10.79
C ASN A 668 -6.70 27.75 -11.05
N PHE A 669 -7.35 27.29 -9.98
CA PHE A 669 -8.58 26.51 -10.10
C PHE A 669 -9.77 27.44 -10.39
N THR A 670 -10.33 27.35 -11.59
CA THR A 670 -11.58 28.03 -11.94
C THR A 670 -12.73 27.57 -11.05
N THR A 671 -13.29 28.50 -10.29
CA THR A 671 -14.48 28.30 -9.47
C THR A 671 -15.73 28.32 -10.34
N ASN A 672 -16.37 27.17 -10.56
CA ASN A 672 -17.76 27.15 -11.00
C ASN A 672 -18.67 27.13 -9.77
N ILE A 673 -18.98 28.33 -9.28
CA ILE A 673 -20.15 28.59 -8.44
C ILE A 673 -21.13 29.31 -9.35
N VAL A 674 -22.31 28.77 -9.59
CA VAL A 674 -23.44 29.53 -10.16
C VAL A 674 -24.59 29.45 -9.16
N ASN A 675 -24.71 30.52 -8.36
CA ASN A 675 -26.02 31.02 -7.98
C ASN A 675 -26.72 31.48 -9.25
N GLU A 676 -28.01 31.21 -9.41
CA GLU A 676 -29.04 32.26 -9.51
C GLU A 676 -30.42 31.66 -9.80
N ASN A 677 -31.29 31.75 -8.80
CA ASN A 677 -32.70 32.01 -9.03
C ASN A 677 -32.82 33.37 -9.71
N SER A 678 -33.28 33.42 -10.95
CA SER A 678 -33.94 34.61 -11.50
C SER A 678 -34.93 34.22 -12.58
N ASN A 679 -36.22 34.23 -12.21
CA ASN A 679 -37.36 34.19 -13.10
C ASN A 679 -37.28 35.31 -14.15
N VAL A 680 -37.27 34.98 -15.43
CA VAL A 680 -37.83 35.84 -16.49
C VAL A 680 -38.51 34.95 -17.54
N SER A 681 -39.82 35.04 -17.58
CA SER A 681 -40.73 34.46 -18.56
C SER A 681 -40.58 35.14 -19.94
N TYR A 682 -40.55 34.35 -21.02
CA TYR A 682 -40.94 34.85 -22.34
C TYR A 682 -41.86 33.86 -23.07
N VAL A 683 -42.98 34.44 -23.49
CA VAL A 683 -44.13 33.87 -24.19
C VAL A 683 -43.75 33.50 -25.62
N ILE A 684 -44.17 32.33 -26.06
CA ILE A 684 -44.07 31.85 -27.45
C ILE A 684 -45.28 32.35 -28.23
N THR A 685 -45.06 33.04 -29.35
CA THR A 685 -46.06 33.25 -30.41
C THR A 685 -45.58 32.58 -31.68
N PHE A 686 -46.31 31.54 -32.11
CA PHE A 686 -46.31 31.01 -33.47
C PHE A 686 -47.56 31.55 -34.19
N GLN A 687 -47.40 32.06 -35.40
CA GLN A 687 -48.48 32.46 -36.30
C GLN A 687 -48.18 31.94 -37.70
N SER A 688 -49.14 31.20 -38.25
CA SER A 688 -49.52 31.01 -39.67
C SER A 688 -50.29 29.69 -39.75
N ASP A 689 -51.43 29.48 -40.38
CA ASP A 689 -52.38 30.29 -41.14
C ASP A 689 -53.72 29.50 -41.09
N ASP A 690 -54.80 30.16 -41.51
CA ASP A 690 -56.23 29.79 -41.55
C ASP A 690 -57.05 29.81 -40.24
#